data_AF-A0A3D9SSH9-F1
#
_entry.id   AF-A0A3D9SSH9-F1
#
_cell.length_a   1.000
_cell.length_b   1.000
_cell.length_c   1.000
_cell.angle_alpha   90.00
_cell.angle_beta   90.00
_cell.angle_gamma   90.00
#
_symmetry.space_group_name_H-M   'P 1'
#
loop_
_entity.id
_entity.type
_entity.pdbx_description
1 polymer ?
#
loop_
_entity_poly.entity_id
_entity_poly.type
_entity_poly.pdbx_seq_one_letter_code
_entity_poly.pdbx_strand_id
1 'polypeptide(L)'
;MTENTPDKGGASDDPFDGPTAEWFAELAADDPENDPFARSSDEPPTSSEAAEAPGPSEPTPSDSARPRSDEARADQSEPTGATASGTPPASHTPSGPVGPQTPEALDTPGAPQTPGAPQTSGAPEASEASPGASEGPLDPAAPHGAEASKAPDGSEVPGVPEAPQVPGAMGGPQEAEEQRSGEAVPESVAPAHTALDEVLGASGKPGGEEQAPARPEGSAPDAPETLETLETPETSEAEREPSGRHATGGHPVVDVPSVEESQAEDVPEAPGQTPAGVQAGLDALVAAATPKATDANEATEPGETGGPVEPLTLITPVDPPLDLPVEEVRPAVVEAPVDSVAVAERTPEQRQPYVELGMNEDEYRRVRDILGRRPTAAELAIYSVMWSEHCSYKSSKVHLRQFAEKAPQTDVLLVGMGENAGVVDVGRGWAVTFKVESHNHPSYVEPYQGAATGVGGIVRDILSMGARPVAVMDSLRFGPADAPDTQRVLPGVVAGISGYGNSLGLPNIGGETVFDQCYLQNPLVNALCVGVMKHEDIKRATAPGPGNRVILFGATTGPDGIGGASVLASATFDEESQAKRPSVQVGDPFMEKLLIECCMEIYREDLVVGIQDLGAAGVSCATTELAAAGTGGMRVVLDAVPLRDATLRPEEILMSESQERMMAVVSPDKVDRFLEICAKWEIPATVIGEVTDTGRLVMTWRGEVIVDIPPGTAADEGPVYERPYEPPADLGSIQSDTPGRLARPANADDLRNTVLWLAGSPNLAGKTWVTSQYDRYVLGNTVLAMPEDAGVIRLDDEGGLGIALSLDGNGRYARLDPYAGAQLALSESYRNVASTGARPLAVTNCLNFGSPEDPGVMWQFARATEGLADACQALGVPVTGGNVSFYNQTESTPINPTPVIGVLGVHDDVRRRVNMAFPAEGHMLVLLGETREEFGGSEWAHVVYGHLGGLPPLVDLPAERALAAVLVAGARDGLLSAAHDLSDGGLSQSLVESCLRGGLGCRVTLPGDPFVTLFSESVARAVVAVRPGGEAKLGQLCEAAGVPVTRLGVVGGDSLSVEGLFSIPLHELREAHERLLPSYVT
;
A
#
# COMPACT_ATOMS: atom_id res chain seq x y z
N MET A 1 6.54 42.75 42.42
CA MET A 1 6.58 44.19 42.78
C MET A 1 6.16 44.99 41.56
N THR A 2 5.65 46.21 41.76
CA THR A 2 5.56 47.37 40.83
C THR A 2 6.46 47.32 39.57
N GLU A 3 6.12 47.88 38.40
CA GLU A 3 4.94 48.62 37.87
C GLU A 3 5.20 48.81 36.35
N ASN A 4 4.17 48.81 35.50
CA ASN A 4 4.00 49.70 34.31
C ASN A 4 2.92 49.18 33.33
N THR A 5 1.80 49.89 33.28
CA THR A 5 0.99 50.14 32.06
C THR A 5 1.52 51.42 31.37
N PRO A 6 1.09 51.83 30.14
CA PRO A 6 -0.04 51.40 29.30
C PRO A 6 0.45 50.89 27.90
N ASP A 7 -0.35 50.62 26.85
CA ASP A 7 -1.33 51.48 26.17
C ASP A 7 -2.29 50.71 25.23
N LYS A 8 -3.36 51.37 24.76
CA LYS A 8 -4.33 50.82 23.79
C LYS A 8 -4.04 51.33 22.38
N GLY A 9 -3.68 50.42 21.47
CA GLY A 9 -3.75 50.61 20.02
C GLY A 9 -4.41 49.39 19.39
N GLY A 10 -5.29 49.59 18.40
CA GLY A 10 -5.91 48.49 17.68
C GLY A 10 -5.11 48.11 16.44
N ALA A 11 -4.94 46.82 16.22
CA ALA A 11 -4.58 46.23 14.94
C ALA A 11 -5.29 44.88 14.80
N SER A 12 -5.74 44.57 13.59
CA SER A 12 -6.09 43.22 13.17
C SER A 12 -4.83 42.61 12.57
N ASP A 13 -4.22 41.66 13.26
CA ASP A 13 -3.05 40.94 12.74
C ASP A 13 -3.51 39.59 12.18
N ASP A 14 -3.48 39.52 10.86
CA ASP A 14 -3.77 38.36 10.01
C ASP A 14 -2.43 37.76 9.57
N PRO A 15 -2.05 36.53 9.97
CA PRO A 15 -0.67 36.05 9.86
C PRO A 15 -0.41 35.14 8.64
N PHE A 16 -0.95 35.45 7.46
CA PHE A 16 -0.60 34.76 6.20
C PHE A 16 -0.60 35.71 4.99
N ASP A 17 0.44 36.55 4.87
CA ASP A 17 0.79 37.18 3.59
C ASP A 17 1.63 36.17 2.77
N GLY A 18 1.14 35.79 1.59
CA GLY A 18 1.84 34.90 0.67
C GLY A 18 3.06 35.56 0.01
N PRO A 19 3.93 34.79 -0.67
CA PRO A 19 5.16 35.31 -1.25
C PRO A 19 4.88 36.41 -2.28
N THR A 20 5.46 37.58 -2.06
CA THR A 20 5.32 38.74 -2.94
C THR A 20 6.19 38.62 -4.20
N ALA A 21 5.89 39.44 -5.21
CA ALA A 21 6.52 39.40 -6.53
C ALA A 21 8.05 39.65 -6.57
N GLU A 22 8.70 39.92 -5.43
CA GLU A 22 10.16 40.01 -5.33
C GLU A 22 10.83 38.62 -5.38
N TRP A 23 10.15 37.53 -4.99
CA TRP A 23 10.69 36.17 -5.09
C TRP A 23 10.95 35.73 -6.55
N PHE A 24 10.13 36.21 -7.49
CA PHE A 24 10.33 35.98 -8.93
C PHE A 24 11.47 36.81 -9.55
N ALA A 25 12.05 37.77 -8.82
CA ALA A 25 13.13 38.59 -9.34
C ALA A 25 14.53 37.96 -9.15
N GLU A 26 14.72 37.10 -8.13
CA GLU A 26 16.01 36.43 -7.88
C GLU A 26 16.28 35.24 -8.81
N LEU A 27 15.25 34.64 -9.44
CA LEU A 27 15.41 33.58 -10.45
C LEU A 27 15.84 34.07 -11.84
N ALA A 28 16.03 35.38 -12.03
CA ALA A 28 16.26 35.99 -13.35
C ALA A 28 17.60 36.74 -13.47
N ALA A 29 18.52 36.61 -12.49
CA ALA A 29 19.77 37.35 -12.48
C ALA A 29 20.93 36.54 -11.85
N ASP A 30 21.60 35.71 -12.67
CA ASP A 30 22.96 35.28 -12.40
C ASP A 30 23.88 35.51 -13.61
N ASP A 31 24.99 36.19 -13.35
CA ASP A 31 26.02 36.63 -14.30
C ASP A 31 27.22 35.66 -14.20
N PRO A 32 27.68 35.01 -15.28
CA PRO A 32 28.56 33.85 -15.19
C PRO A 32 30.05 34.19 -14.93
N GLU A 33 30.35 34.94 -13.86
CA GLU A 33 31.73 35.22 -13.39
C GLU A 33 31.85 35.25 -11.85
N ASN A 34 31.75 34.09 -11.16
CA ASN A 34 32.48 33.82 -9.91
C ASN A 34 32.46 32.33 -9.50
N ASP A 35 33.49 31.57 -9.91
CA ASP A 35 33.83 30.26 -9.35
C ASP A 35 34.87 30.43 -8.21
N PRO A 36 34.56 30.03 -6.95
CA PRO A 36 35.47 30.18 -5.83
C PRO A 36 36.32 28.94 -5.49
N PHE A 37 36.58 27.99 -6.41
CA PHE A 37 37.42 26.81 -6.13
C PHE A 37 38.54 26.49 -7.15
N ALA A 38 39.49 27.41 -7.37
CA ALA A 38 40.72 27.07 -8.12
C ALA A 38 42.01 27.87 -7.78
N ARG A 39 42.83 27.40 -6.82
CA ARG A 39 44.30 27.59 -6.70
C ARG A 39 44.93 26.55 -5.75
N SER A 40 46.18 26.05 -5.89
CA SER A 40 47.14 25.98 -7.02
C SER A 40 48.45 25.27 -6.58
N SER A 41 48.96 24.27 -7.33
CA SER A 41 50.38 23.83 -7.44
C SER A 41 50.46 22.47 -8.18
N ASP A 42 51.48 22.09 -8.98
CA ASP A 42 52.67 22.80 -9.48
C ASP A 42 53.27 22.16 -10.77
N GLU A 43 53.96 22.99 -11.56
CA GLU A 43 55.05 22.70 -12.53
C GLU A 43 54.83 22.04 -13.95
N PRO A 44 55.73 22.31 -14.94
CA PRO A 44 55.42 22.34 -16.40
C PRO A 44 56.42 21.47 -17.24
N PRO A 45 56.84 21.77 -18.52
CA PRO A 45 56.34 22.63 -19.62
C PRO A 45 56.30 21.97 -21.03
N THR A 46 55.83 22.66 -22.09
CA THR A 46 56.55 22.95 -23.38
C THR A 46 55.68 23.57 -24.51
N SER A 47 56.24 24.57 -25.23
CA SER A 47 56.09 25.01 -26.67
C SER A 47 54.80 24.74 -27.50
N SER A 48 54.38 25.54 -28.50
CA SER A 48 54.81 26.84 -29.06
C SER A 48 53.87 27.30 -30.21
N GLU A 49 53.97 28.59 -30.60
CA GLU A 49 53.53 29.25 -31.86
C GLU A 49 52.06 29.72 -31.93
N ALA A 50 51.63 30.81 -32.61
CA ALA A 50 52.13 32.14 -33.04
C ALA A 50 51.39 32.58 -34.33
N ALA A 51 51.14 33.89 -34.50
CA ALA A 51 50.60 34.58 -35.71
C ALA A 51 49.10 34.34 -36.06
N GLU A 52 48.33 35.26 -36.68
CA GLU A 52 48.50 36.71 -37.01
C GLU A 52 47.10 37.34 -37.29
N ALA A 53 46.99 38.68 -37.22
CA ALA A 53 45.82 39.49 -37.67
C ALA A 53 46.18 40.21 -39.01
N PRO A 54 45.49 41.27 -39.55
CA PRO A 54 44.21 41.94 -39.21
C PRO A 54 43.33 42.38 -40.45
N GLY A 55 42.26 43.17 -40.26
CA GLY A 55 41.80 44.13 -41.31
C GLY A 55 40.29 44.50 -41.42
N PRO A 56 39.88 45.80 -41.45
CA PRO A 56 38.47 46.24 -41.39
C PRO A 56 37.97 47.14 -42.56
N SER A 57 36.66 47.50 -42.60
CA SER A 57 36.15 48.80 -43.14
C SER A 57 34.63 49.07 -42.96
N GLU A 58 34.28 50.36 -42.95
CA GLU A 58 32.97 51.05 -42.72
C GLU A 58 32.66 51.99 -43.96
N PRO A 59 31.71 52.99 -44.01
CA PRO A 59 30.35 53.20 -43.40
C PRO A 59 29.25 53.93 -44.29
N THR A 60 27.95 53.90 -43.87
CA THR A 60 26.89 55.01 -43.93
C THR A 60 26.30 55.59 -45.28
N PRO A 61 25.30 56.52 -45.31
CA PRO A 61 23.91 56.53 -44.72
C PRO A 61 22.77 57.20 -45.61
N SER A 62 21.51 57.26 -45.15
CA SER A 62 20.63 58.49 -45.02
C SER A 62 19.08 58.28 -44.94
N ASP A 63 18.46 58.86 -43.89
CA ASP A 63 17.21 59.68 -43.77
C ASP A 63 15.84 59.32 -44.44
N SER A 64 14.64 59.66 -43.89
CA SER A 64 14.23 60.22 -42.58
C SER A 64 12.68 60.23 -42.36
N ALA A 65 12.24 60.51 -41.12
CA ALA A 65 10.96 61.13 -40.67
C ALA A 65 9.64 60.30 -40.44
N ARG A 66 9.00 60.60 -39.29
CA ARG A 66 7.66 60.17 -38.78
C ARG A 66 6.63 61.34 -38.96
N PRO A 67 5.50 61.54 -38.21
CA PRO A 67 4.72 60.70 -37.26
C PRO A 67 3.15 60.82 -37.30
N ARG A 68 2.44 59.94 -36.54
CA ARG A 68 1.15 60.16 -35.76
C ARG A 68 -0.12 60.67 -36.52
N SER A 69 -1.38 60.53 -36.05
CA SER A 69 -2.06 59.76 -34.97
C SER A 69 -3.61 59.87 -35.13
N ASP A 70 -4.36 59.17 -34.25
CA ASP A 70 -5.70 59.52 -33.69
C ASP A 70 -7.04 59.17 -34.38
N GLU A 71 -8.05 59.11 -33.51
CA GLU A 71 -9.39 58.51 -33.59
C GLU A 71 -10.46 59.35 -34.33
N ALA A 72 -11.58 58.71 -34.72
CA ALA A 72 -12.92 58.94 -34.14
C ALA A 72 -14.14 58.86 -35.10
N ARG A 73 -15.24 58.28 -34.58
CA ARG A 73 -16.68 58.54 -34.85
C ARG A 73 -17.36 58.16 -36.20
N ALA A 74 -18.20 57.13 -36.07
CA ALA A 74 -19.67 57.20 -36.12
C ALA A 74 -20.47 57.28 -37.46
N ASP A 75 -21.38 56.31 -37.57
CA ASP A 75 -22.81 56.40 -37.97
C ASP A 75 -23.25 56.07 -39.43
N GLN A 76 -24.42 55.41 -39.48
CA GLN A 76 -25.41 55.23 -40.56
C GLN A 76 -25.31 54.11 -41.63
N SER A 77 -26.49 53.51 -41.84
CA SER A 77 -27.07 52.87 -43.04
C SER A 77 -26.87 51.37 -43.32
N GLU A 78 -27.78 50.59 -42.70
CA GLU A 78 -28.58 49.54 -43.36
C GLU A 78 -29.25 50.05 -44.68
N PRO A 79 -29.81 49.21 -45.62
CA PRO A 79 -30.79 48.16 -45.26
C PRO A 79 -31.03 46.96 -46.23
N THR A 80 -32.01 46.10 -45.84
CA THR A 80 -32.84 45.16 -46.64
C THR A 80 -32.20 43.91 -47.27
N GLY A 81 -32.87 42.73 -47.31
CA GLY A 81 -34.20 42.33 -46.82
C GLY A 81 -34.32 40.78 -46.72
N ALA A 82 -35.13 40.19 -45.82
CA ALA A 82 -36.61 40.15 -45.78
C ALA A 82 -37.18 39.09 -46.79
N THR A 83 -38.14 38.18 -46.54
CA THR A 83 -39.22 37.95 -45.53
C THR A 83 -39.55 36.42 -45.49
N ALA A 84 -40.51 35.80 -44.77
CA ALA A 84 -41.74 36.27 -44.10
C ALA A 84 -42.34 35.27 -43.05
N SER A 85 -43.04 35.85 -42.04
CA SER A 85 -44.39 35.50 -41.50
C SER A 85 -44.73 34.08 -40.95
N GLY A 86 -45.61 33.91 -39.95
CA GLY A 86 -46.46 34.86 -39.20
C GLY A 86 -47.40 34.14 -38.19
N THR A 87 -48.07 34.88 -37.30
CA THR A 87 -48.54 34.40 -35.96
C THR A 87 -50.11 34.30 -35.80
N PRO A 88 -50.78 34.33 -34.60
CA PRO A 88 -51.82 33.35 -34.18
C PRO A 88 -53.27 33.94 -34.10
N PRO A 89 -54.23 33.26 -33.41
CA PRO A 89 -54.73 33.73 -32.07
C PRO A 89 -55.10 32.59 -31.08
N ALA A 90 -54.99 32.71 -29.74
CA ALA A 90 -55.84 33.41 -28.72
C ALA A 90 -57.25 32.77 -28.49
N SER A 91 -57.91 32.76 -27.31
CA SER A 91 -57.68 33.29 -25.94
C SER A 91 -58.72 32.73 -24.92
N HIS A 92 -58.48 32.87 -23.60
CA HIS A 92 -59.52 33.24 -22.59
C HIS A 92 -58.90 33.69 -21.24
N THR A 93 -59.54 34.67 -20.58
CA THR A 93 -59.19 35.35 -19.30
C THR A 93 -60.51 35.76 -18.58
N PRO A 94 -60.61 36.57 -17.48
CA PRO A 94 -59.59 37.25 -16.63
C PRO A 94 -59.81 37.32 -15.08
N SER A 95 -58.75 37.74 -14.34
CA SER A 95 -58.70 38.64 -13.14
C SER A 95 -57.35 38.49 -12.37
N GLY A 96 -56.78 39.43 -11.58
CA GLY A 96 -56.80 40.91 -11.60
C GLY A 96 -57.44 41.63 -10.38
N PRO A 97 -56.86 42.70 -9.76
CA PRO A 97 -55.49 43.27 -9.86
C PRO A 97 -54.79 43.67 -8.51
N VAL A 98 -53.55 44.19 -8.56
CA VAL A 98 -52.76 44.76 -7.43
C VAL A 98 -52.39 46.24 -7.71
N GLY A 99 -52.25 47.08 -6.67
CA GLY A 99 -51.93 48.52 -6.76
C GLY A 99 -50.64 48.96 -6.00
N PRO A 100 -50.19 50.23 -6.12
CA PRO A 100 -48.75 50.57 -5.97
C PRO A 100 -48.36 51.76 -5.05
N GLN A 101 -47.03 51.99 -4.89
CA GLN A 101 -46.29 53.23 -4.49
C GLN A 101 -46.23 53.74 -3.01
N THR A 102 -45.04 53.59 -2.37
CA THR A 102 -44.15 54.59 -1.64
C THR A 102 -44.72 55.66 -0.64
N PRO A 103 -43.91 56.50 0.07
CA PRO A 103 -43.21 56.27 1.36
C PRO A 103 -43.50 57.35 2.46
N GLU A 104 -42.59 57.53 3.46
CA GLU A 104 -42.53 58.51 4.62
C GLU A 104 -42.92 57.94 6.02
N ALA A 105 -42.44 58.42 7.19
CA ALA A 105 -41.18 59.07 7.67
C ALA A 105 -41.21 59.26 9.23
N LEU A 106 -40.06 59.63 9.85
CA LEU A 106 -39.85 60.35 11.15
C LEU A 106 -39.41 59.60 12.47
N ASP A 107 -38.16 59.91 12.86
CA ASP A 107 -37.56 60.28 14.17
C ASP A 107 -37.57 59.43 15.47
N THR A 108 -36.37 58.91 15.83
CA THR A 108 -35.39 59.33 16.89
C THR A 108 -35.86 59.93 18.26
N PRO A 109 -34.97 60.11 19.30
CA PRO A 109 -34.09 59.14 20.00
C PRO A 109 -34.07 59.31 21.56
N GLY A 110 -33.24 58.54 22.31
CA GLY A 110 -32.68 59.01 23.60
C GLY A 110 -32.38 57.97 24.71
N ALA A 111 -31.19 58.07 25.32
CA ALA A 111 -30.78 57.43 26.60
C ALA A 111 -30.51 58.51 27.68
N PRO A 112 -30.44 58.20 29.01
CA PRO A 112 -29.12 58.22 29.69
C PRO A 112 -28.92 57.44 31.04
N GLN A 113 -27.66 57.02 31.28
CA GLN A 113 -26.84 57.07 32.54
C GLN A 113 -27.07 56.18 33.80
N THR A 114 -25.96 56.08 34.57
CA THR A 114 -25.50 55.18 35.71
C THR A 114 -25.72 55.82 37.12
N PRO A 115 -25.18 55.37 38.31
CA PRO A 115 -24.09 54.39 38.67
C PRO A 115 -24.21 53.54 39.99
N GLY A 116 -23.20 52.69 40.31
CA GLY A 116 -22.91 52.18 41.70
C GLY A 116 -22.18 50.80 41.83
N ALA A 117 -21.26 50.65 42.79
CA ALA A 117 -20.51 49.40 43.18
C ALA A 117 -20.69 49.10 44.72
N PRO A 118 -20.10 48.07 45.44
CA PRO A 118 -18.69 47.57 45.41
C PRO A 118 -18.36 46.09 45.87
N GLN A 119 -17.05 45.72 45.89
CA GLN A 119 -16.33 44.71 46.77
C GLN A 119 -16.64 43.18 46.69
N THR A 120 -15.77 42.18 47.01
CA THR A 120 -14.28 41.92 46.99
C THR A 120 -13.95 40.41 47.24
N SER A 121 -12.78 39.94 46.75
CA SER A 121 -11.86 38.88 47.30
C SER A 121 -12.26 37.39 47.47
N GLY A 122 -11.35 36.46 47.09
CA GLY A 122 -11.14 35.17 47.78
C GLY A 122 -10.76 33.93 46.92
N ALA A 123 -9.50 33.50 46.97
CA ALA A 123 -9.02 32.12 46.69
C ALA A 123 -8.61 31.46 48.05
N PRO A 124 -7.99 30.25 48.18
CA PRO A 124 -7.52 29.25 47.19
C PRO A 124 -7.75 27.76 47.62
N GLU A 125 -6.94 26.83 47.07
CA GLU A 125 -6.54 25.50 47.63
C GLU A 125 -7.63 24.40 47.79
N ALA A 126 -7.34 23.09 47.93
CA ALA A 126 -6.29 22.14 47.49
C ALA A 126 -6.46 20.84 48.33
N SER A 127 -5.94 19.72 47.84
CA SER A 127 -5.62 18.46 48.56
C SER A 127 -6.68 17.66 49.35
N GLU A 128 -6.91 16.44 48.86
CA GLU A 128 -6.79 15.15 49.57
C GLU A 128 -7.83 14.62 50.60
N ALA A 129 -7.93 13.29 50.55
CA ALA A 129 -8.27 12.33 51.63
C ALA A 129 -9.74 12.01 52.00
N SER A 130 -10.20 10.86 51.48
CA SER A 130 -10.99 9.79 52.14
C SER A 130 -10.61 9.56 53.63
N PRO A 131 -11.39 8.82 54.49
CA PRO A 131 -12.28 7.70 54.14
C PRO A 131 -13.53 7.44 55.03
N GLY A 132 -14.29 6.37 54.70
CA GLY A 132 -14.59 5.32 55.71
C GLY A 132 -15.90 5.32 56.51
N ALA A 133 -16.91 4.61 55.98
CA ALA A 133 -17.77 3.60 56.64
C ALA A 133 -18.48 3.80 58.01
N SER A 134 -19.77 3.48 58.05
CA SER A 134 -20.45 2.62 59.06
C SER A 134 -21.91 2.34 58.62
N GLU A 135 -22.26 1.09 58.30
CA GLU A 135 -22.97 0.06 59.12
C GLU A 135 -24.50 -0.01 58.83
N GLY A 136 -25.06 -1.23 58.73
CA GLY A 136 -26.41 -1.53 58.20
C GLY A 136 -27.56 -1.51 59.23
N PRO A 137 -28.45 -2.53 59.35
CA PRO A 137 -28.56 -3.79 58.56
C PRO A 137 -30.02 -4.34 58.33
N LEU A 138 -30.14 -5.60 57.82
CA LEU A 138 -31.26 -6.59 57.92
C LEU A 138 -32.48 -6.55 56.96
N ASP A 139 -32.48 -7.45 55.94
CA ASP A 139 -33.33 -8.65 55.69
C ASP A 139 -34.77 -8.79 56.31
N PRO A 140 -35.73 -9.65 55.82
CA PRO A 140 -35.62 -10.67 54.75
C PRO A 140 -36.86 -10.96 53.83
N ALA A 141 -36.65 -11.90 52.88
CA ALA A 141 -37.55 -12.97 52.39
C ALA A 141 -38.66 -12.76 51.31
N ALA A 142 -38.73 -13.75 50.39
CA ALA A 142 -39.72 -13.95 49.31
C ALA A 142 -40.94 -14.82 49.76
N PRO A 143 -41.96 -15.18 48.91
CA PRO A 143 -41.80 -16.31 47.97
C PRO A 143 -42.73 -16.43 46.71
N HIS A 144 -42.36 -17.36 45.81
CA HIS A 144 -43.17 -18.28 44.95
C HIS A 144 -44.42 -17.87 44.12
N GLY A 145 -44.52 -18.46 42.92
CA GLY A 145 -45.80 -18.95 42.36
C GLY A 145 -45.85 -19.12 40.84
N ALA A 146 -46.05 -20.35 40.34
CA ALA A 146 -46.34 -20.64 38.92
C ALA A 146 -47.62 -21.48 38.82
N GLU A 147 -48.48 -21.23 37.83
CA GLU A 147 -49.42 -22.21 37.25
C GLU A 147 -50.07 -21.72 35.95
N ALA A 148 -50.78 -22.61 35.23
CA ALA A 148 -51.13 -22.44 33.81
C ALA A 148 -52.63 -22.50 33.50
N SER A 149 -52.98 -22.09 32.26
CA SER A 149 -53.87 -22.80 31.31
C SER A 149 -55.10 -22.06 30.74
N LYS A 150 -55.36 -22.42 29.48
CA LYS A 150 -56.62 -22.41 28.69
C LYS A 150 -57.10 -21.13 27.98
N ALA A 151 -57.22 -21.32 26.66
CA ALA A 151 -58.02 -20.60 25.64
C ALA A 151 -59.55 -20.85 25.85
N PRO A 152 -60.51 -20.39 24.98
CA PRO A 152 -60.34 -19.96 23.57
C PRO A 152 -61.23 -18.81 23.04
N ASP A 153 -61.14 -18.65 21.70
CA ASP A 153 -62.16 -18.18 20.74
C ASP A 153 -62.13 -16.69 20.31
N GLY A 154 -62.35 -16.41 19.00
CA GLY A 154 -62.40 -15.04 18.46
C GLY A 154 -61.83 -14.80 17.05
N SER A 155 -62.71 -14.90 16.05
CA SER A 155 -62.58 -14.68 14.60
C SER A 155 -62.14 -13.29 14.05
N GLU A 156 -61.53 -13.34 12.85
CA GLU A 156 -61.75 -12.46 11.66
C GLU A 156 -61.16 -11.03 11.52
N VAL A 157 -60.98 -10.65 10.24
CA VAL A 157 -60.33 -9.44 9.69
C VAL A 157 -61.31 -8.68 8.77
N PRO A 158 -61.24 -7.34 8.76
CA PRO A 158 -61.26 -6.54 7.51
C PRO A 158 -60.11 -5.48 7.51
N GLY A 159 -59.65 -4.86 6.43
CA GLY A 159 -59.98 -4.83 5.00
C GLY A 159 -59.16 -3.69 4.33
N VAL A 160 -58.98 -3.69 3.00
CA VAL A 160 -58.21 -2.67 2.22
C VAL A 160 -59.15 -1.53 1.72
N PRO A 161 -58.70 -0.31 1.37
CA PRO A 161 -57.91 0.00 0.14
C PRO A 161 -56.69 0.94 0.47
N GLU A 162 -55.96 1.63 -0.42
CA GLU A 162 -56.02 1.89 -1.88
C GLU A 162 -54.59 2.22 -2.44
N ALA A 163 -54.44 2.51 -3.74
CA ALA A 163 -53.19 2.97 -4.39
C ALA A 163 -53.49 3.94 -5.57
N PRO A 164 -52.51 4.73 -6.07
CA PRO A 164 -52.59 5.36 -7.39
C PRO A 164 -51.55 4.81 -8.40
N GLN A 165 -51.89 4.89 -9.69
CA GLN A 165 -51.25 4.16 -10.80
C GLN A 165 -50.42 5.05 -11.75
N VAL A 166 -49.61 4.38 -12.59
CA VAL A 166 -48.99 4.91 -13.82
C VAL A 166 -49.73 4.33 -15.06
N PRO A 167 -49.97 5.10 -16.14
CA PRO A 167 -50.50 4.60 -17.42
C PRO A 167 -49.36 4.19 -18.39
N GLY A 168 -49.50 3.27 -19.35
CA GLY A 168 -50.62 2.39 -19.71
C GLY A 168 -50.84 2.29 -21.24
N ALA A 169 -50.56 1.13 -21.86
CA ALA A 169 -51.06 0.66 -23.17
C ALA A 169 -50.31 -0.64 -23.59
N MET A 170 -50.84 -1.62 -24.35
CA MET A 170 -52.18 -1.99 -24.87
C MET A 170 -52.03 -3.43 -25.44
N GLY A 171 -53.02 -4.36 -25.37
CA GLY A 171 -52.83 -5.60 -26.16
C GLY A 171 -53.74 -6.86 -26.11
N GLY A 172 -54.74 -7.01 -25.25
CA GLY A 172 -55.82 -8.00 -25.49
C GLY A 172 -55.56 -9.50 -25.15
N PRO A 173 -56.60 -10.37 -25.26
CA PRO A 173 -56.92 -11.30 -24.16
C PRO A 173 -57.25 -12.76 -24.53
N GLN A 174 -57.23 -13.68 -23.54
CA GLN A 174 -58.41 -14.36 -22.96
C GLN A 174 -58.05 -15.57 -22.06
N GLU A 175 -58.71 -15.64 -20.88
CA GLU A 175 -59.32 -16.83 -20.22
C GLU A 175 -58.52 -18.15 -20.00
N ALA A 176 -58.60 -18.84 -18.86
CA ALA A 176 -59.32 -18.61 -17.60
C ALA A 176 -58.75 -19.51 -16.45
N GLU A 177 -59.07 -19.13 -15.20
CA GLU A 177 -59.51 -19.96 -14.03
C GLU A 177 -58.97 -21.40 -13.82
N GLU A 178 -58.69 -21.90 -12.61
CA GLU A 178 -58.79 -21.38 -11.23
C GLU A 178 -57.99 -22.30 -10.26
N GLN A 179 -57.50 -21.75 -9.14
CA GLN A 179 -57.57 -22.22 -7.72
C GLN A 179 -57.45 -23.74 -7.36
N ARG A 180 -56.89 -24.18 -6.21
CA ARG A 180 -56.34 -23.54 -4.98
C ARG A 180 -55.57 -24.58 -4.13
N SER A 181 -54.79 -24.05 -3.16
CA SER A 181 -54.34 -24.64 -1.88
C SER A 181 -53.26 -25.73 -1.89
N GLY A 182 -52.22 -25.74 -1.03
CA GLY A 182 -51.81 -24.77 0.01
C GLY A 182 -51.85 -25.32 1.44
N GLU A 183 -50.74 -25.90 1.91
CA GLU A 183 -50.29 -25.93 3.33
C GLU A 183 -48.84 -26.46 3.43
N ALA A 184 -48.21 -26.37 4.61
CA ALA A 184 -46.75 -26.32 4.78
C ALA A 184 -46.12 -27.50 5.58
N VAL A 185 -44.84 -27.80 5.27
CA VAL A 185 -43.69 -28.16 6.18
C VAL A 185 -43.95 -29.21 7.30
N PRO A 186 -43.21 -30.34 7.38
CA PRO A 186 -41.78 -30.30 7.79
C PRO A 186 -40.79 -31.39 7.28
N GLU A 187 -39.50 -31.09 7.50
CA GLU A 187 -38.32 -31.93 7.75
C GLU A 187 -38.07 -33.31 7.07
N SER A 188 -37.06 -33.30 6.19
CA SER A 188 -35.88 -34.19 6.18
C SER A 188 -35.95 -35.66 5.72
N VAL A 189 -34.76 -36.15 5.33
CA VAL A 189 -34.34 -37.53 4.94
C VAL A 189 -34.63 -37.96 3.49
N ALA A 190 -33.61 -38.61 2.91
CA ALA A 190 -33.50 -39.06 1.52
C ALA A 190 -34.45 -40.20 1.12
N PRO A 191 -34.52 -40.51 -0.19
CA PRO A 191 -34.45 -41.93 -0.56
C PRO A 191 -33.60 -42.25 -1.80
N ALA A 192 -33.09 -43.48 -1.84
CA ALA A 192 -32.66 -44.17 -3.06
C ALA A 192 -33.80 -45.02 -3.64
N HIS A 193 -33.70 -45.43 -4.91
CA HIS A 193 -34.62 -46.39 -5.54
C HIS A 193 -33.87 -47.28 -6.57
N THR A 194 -33.66 -48.57 -6.26
CA THR A 194 -34.36 -49.79 -6.79
C THR A 194 -33.97 -50.23 -8.22
N ALA A 195 -33.84 -51.52 -8.58
CA ALA A 195 -33.90 -52.82 -7.87
C ALA A 195 -33.48 -53.99 -8.84
N LEU A 196 -33.68 -55.26 -8.41
CA LEU A 196 -33.71 -56.53 -9.19
C LEU A 196 -32.35 -57.21 -9.48
N ASP A 197 -32.17 -58.55 -9.45
CA ASP A 197 -32.95 -59.65 -8.87
C ASP A 197 -32.08 -60.94 -8.73
N GLU A 198 -32.53 -61.93 -7.93
CA GLU A 198 -32.13 -63.38 -7.93
C GLU A 198 -30.62 -63.81 -7.77
N VAL A 199 -30.23 -65.07 -7.47
CA VAL A 199 -30.56 -66.02 -6.37
C VAL A 199 -29.55 -67.21 -6.44
N LEU A 200 -29.06 -67.73 -5.30
CA LEU A 200 -28.13 -68.89 -5.15
C LEU A 200 -26.68 -68.70 -5.70
N GLY A 201 -25.60 -69.22 -5.10
CA GLY A 201 -25.46 -69.90 -3.81
C GLY A 201 -24.04 -70.49 -3.56
N ALA A 202 -23.67 -70.61 -2.28
CA ALA A 202 -22.68 -71.51 -1.68
C ALA A 202 -21.17 -71.52 -2.11
N SER A 203 -20.33 -71.21 -1.10
CA SER A 203 -19.09 -71.93 -0.71
C SER A 203 -17.76 -71.74 -1.47
N GLY A 204 -16.66 -71.62 -0.70
CA GLY A 204 -15.31 -72.03 -1.16
C GLY A 204 -14.15 -71.02 -1.10
N LYS A 205 -13.66 -70.66 0.11
CA LYS A 205 -12.20 -70.51 0.36
C LYS A 205 -11.60 -71.93 0.58
N PRO A 206 -10.27 -72.24 0.46
CA PRO A 206 -9.13 -71.39 0.89
C PRO A 206 -7.75 -71.56 0.17
N GLY A 207 -6.73 -70.82 0.66
CA GLY A 207 -5.28 -71.12 0.55
C GLY A 207 -4.56 -70.65 -0.73
N GLY A 208 -3.30 -70.20 -0.73
CA GLY A 208 -2.34 -69.96 0.36
C GLY A 208 -1.05 -69.27 -0.12
N GLU A 209 -0.22 -68.82 0.83
CA GLU A 209 1.27 -68.86 0.95
C GLU A 209 2.13 -69.39 -0.24
N GLU A 210 3.41 -69.03 -0.47
CA GLU A 210 4.31 -67.95 0.01
C GLU A 210 5.67 -67.98 -0.79
N GLN A 211 6.22 -66.80 -1.16
CA GLN A 211 7.63 -66.39 -1.49
C GLN A 211 8.66 -67.19 -2.37
N ALA A 212 9.38 -66.40 -3.21
CA ALA A 212 10.81 -66.50 -3.68
C ALA A 212 11.22 -67.58 -4.75
N PRO A 213 12.39 -67.50 -5.45
CA PRO A 213 13.54 -66.55 -5.38
C PRO A 213 14.01 -65.92 -6.75
N ALA A 214 15.29 -65.54 -6.92
CA ALA A 214 15.79 -64.47 -7.82
C ALA A 214 16.79 -64.81 -8.98
N ARG A 215 17.06 -63.81 -9.87
CA ARG A 215 18.16 -63.63 -10.90
C ARG A 215 18.16 -64.57 -12.14
N PRO A 216 18.77 -64.24 -13.32
CA PRO A 216 20.01 -63.45 -13.68
C PRO A 216 19.76 -62.20 -14.60
N GLU A 217 20.66 -61.23 -14.90
CA GLU A 217 22.09 -61.13 -15.35
C GLU A 217 22.39 -61.42 -16.86
N GLY A 218 22.92 -60.41 -17.62
CA GLY A 218 23.99 -60.64 -18.62
C GLY A 218 23.93 -60.09 -20.09
N SER A 219 24.75 -59.07 -20.40
CA SER A 219 25.59 -58.84 -21.63
C SER A 219 25.05 -58.46 -23.05
N ALA A 220 25.88 -57.67 -23.78
CA ALA A 220 25.75 -57.11 -25.16
C ALA A 220 26.55 -57.96 -26.22
N PRO A 221 27.13 -57.53 -27.39
CA PRO A 221 27.50 -56.18 -27.92
C PRO A 221 27.43 -55.94 -29.50
N ASP A 222 28.15 -54.91 -29.97
CA ASP A 222 28.79 -54.66 -31.29
C ASP A 222 28.14 -53.83 -32.45
N ALA A 223 29.01 -53.04 -33.12
CA ALA A 223 28.78 -52.11 -34.25
C ALA A 223 29.37 -52.67 -35.59
N PRO A 224 29.41 -51.93 -36.74
CA PRO A 224 30.51 -50.96 -37.01
C PRO A 224 30.19 -49.79 -38.01
N GLU A 225 31.25 -49.08 -38.42
CA GLU A 225 31.36 -47.82 -39.21
C GLU A 225 31.21 -47.96 -40.75
N THR A 226 31.02 -46.86 -41.52
CA THR A 226 32.02 -46.26 -42.48
C THR A 226 31.47 -45.36 -43.62
N LEU A 227 32.14 -44.20 -43.81
CA LEU A 227 32.61 -43.52 -45.06
C LEU A 227 31.69 -42.89 -46.15
N GLU A 228 32.33 -41.90 -46.82
CA GLU A 228 31.91 -40.97 -47.87
C GLU A 228 31.73 -41.62 -49.28
N THR A 229 31.10 -40.91 -50.23
CA THR A 229 31.76 -40.43 -51.49
C THR A 229 30.83 -39.73 -52.52
N LEU A 230 31.31 -38.57 -53.00
CA LEU A 230 31.40 -38.08 -54.40
C LEU A 230 30.18 -37.92 -55.36
N GLU A 231 30.16 -36.69 -55.92
CA GLU A 231 30.08 -36.32 -57.35
C GLU A 231 28.74 -36.04 -58.10
N THR A 232 28.86 -34.99 -58.92
CA THR A 232 27.99 -34.42 -59.98
C THR A 232 28.10 -35.31 -61.28
N PRO A 233 27.52 -35.02 -62.50
CA PRO A 233 27.25 -33.69 -63.10
C PRO A 233 26.12 -33.57 -64.17
N GLU A 234 26.23 -32.50 -64.98
CA GLU A 234 25.65 -32.19 -66.31
C GLU A 234 24.35 -31.34 -66.36
N THR A 235 24.47 -30.04 -66.65
CA THR A 235 24.30 -29.32 -67.97
C THR A 235 22.83 -29.01 -68.34
N SER A 236 22.43 -27.96 -69.08
CA SER A 236 23.12 -26.99 -69.96
C SER A 236 22.30 -25.69 -70.16
N GLU A 237 22.97 -24.55 -70.42
CA GLU A 237 22.61 -23.51 -71.44
C GLU A 237 21.24 -22.74 -71.39
N ALA A 238 21.09 -21.46 -71.80
CA ALA A 238 22.06 -20.42 -72.21
C ALA A 238 21.43 -18.99 -72.29
N GLU A 239 22.31 -17.98 -72.16
CA GLU A 239 22.34 -16.69 -72.90
C GLU A 239 21.09 -15.76 -73.07
N ARG A 240 21.12 -14.54 -72.48
CA ARG A 240 21.59 -13.28 -73.14
C ARG A 240 21.25 -11.98 -72.39
N GLU A 241 22.28 -11.21 -72.03
CA GLU A 241 22.30 -9.73 -72.00
C GLU A 241 22.65 -9.17 -73.42
N PRO A 242 22.89 -7.86 -73.72
CA PRO A 242 23.01 -6.68 -72.84
C PRO A 242 22.49 -5.30 -73.36
N SER A 243 22.79 -4.26 -72.56
CA SER A 243 22.96 -2.82 -72.89
C SER A 243 21.74 -1.88 -72.75
N GLY A 244 21.87 -0.68 -72.14
CA GLY A 244 22.97 -0.20 -71.27
C GLY A 244 23.03 1.32 -71.02
N ARG A 245 23.72 1.68 -69.92
CA ARG A 245 24.43 2.94 -69.57
C ARG A 245 23.78 4.03 -68.68
N HIS A 246 24.54 4.29 -67.60
CA HIS A 246 24.74 5.52 -66.79
C HIS A 246 23.56 6.00 -65.91
N ALA A 247 23.66 5.88 -64.58
CA ALA A 247 24.42 6.69 -63.59
C ALA A 247 23.55 7.86 -63.05
N THR A 248 23.55 8.27 -61.77
CA THR A 248 24.61 8.36 -60.73
C THR A 248 24.02 8.39 -59.30
N GLY A 249 24.75 7.87 -58.30
CA GLY A 249 24.65 8.23 -56.86
C GLY A 249 23.40 7.75 -56.09
N GLY A 250 23.46 7.29 -54.83
CA GLY A 250 24.60 7.16 -53.91
C GLY A 250 24.34 7.89 -52.58
N HIS A 251 23.79 7.19 -51.58
CA HIS A 251 23.71 7.62 -50.18
C HIS A 251 24.35 6.57 -49.26
N PRO A 252 24.95 6.96 -48.12
CA PRO A 252 26.03 6.20 -47.51
C PRO A 252 25.61 5.25 -46.37
N VAL A 253 26.41 4.20 -46.18
CA VAL A 253 26.53 3.38 -44.97
C VAL A 253 28.04 3.28 -44.66
N VAL A 254 28.48 3.87 -43.54
CA VAL A 254 29.85 3.94 -42.99
C VAL A 254 29.71 4.35 -41.50
N ASP A 255 30.39 3.82 -40.48
CA ASP A 255 31.05 2.52 -40.24
C ASP A 255 31.27 2.38 -38.72
N VAL A 256 31.38 1.15 -38.18
CA VAL A 256 32.07 0.87 -36.89
C VAL A 256 33.01 -0.32 -37.11
N PRO A 257 34.32 -0.20 -36.85
CA PRO A 257 35.29 -1.20 -37.30
C PRO A 257 35.47 -2.38 -36.34
N SER A 258 35.62 -3.57 -36.92
CA SER A 258 36.21 -4.77 -36.32
C SER A 258 37.73 -4.81 -36.52
N VAL A 259 38.43 -5.60 -35.70
CA VAL A 259 39.77 -6.12 -36.05
C VAL A 259 39.78 -7.65 -35.89
N GLU A 260 40.38 -8.28 -36.89
CA GLU A 260 40.45 -9.72 -37.22
C GLU A 260 41.11 -10.60 -36.13
N GLU A 261 40.48 -11.73 -35.80
CA GLU A 261 40.80 -13.11 -36.27
C GLU A 261 42.21 -13.67 -35.99
N SER A 262 42.24 -14.86 -35.38
CA SER A 262 42.86 -16.02 -36.04
C SER A 262 42.37 -17.34 -35.41
N GLN A 263 42.17 -18.35 -36.26
CA GLN A 263 41.70 -19.69 -35.90
C GLN A 263 42.88 -20.64 -35.62
N ALA A 264 42.66 -21.65 -34.77
CA ALA A 264 43.38 -22.93 -34.82
C ALA A 264 42.51 -24.05 -34.20
N GLU A 265 42.37 -25.17 -34.89
CA GLU A 265 41.62 -26.35 -34.46
C GLU A 265 42.46 -27.36 -33.65
N ASP A 266 41.75 -28.16 -32.84
CA ASP A 266 42.00 -29.54 -32.41
C ASP A 266 43.30 -30.00 -31.70
N VAL A 267 43.07 -30.81 -30.64
CA VAL A 267 43.67 -32.13 -30.29
C VAL A 267 43.45 -32.41 -28.77
N PRO A 268 43.25 -33.67 -28.31
CA PRO A 268 42.33 -33.95 -27.20
C PRO A 268 42.96 -34.56 -25.91
N GLU A 269 42.07 -35.04 -25.04
CA GLU A 269 42.26 -35.95 -23.90
C GLU A 269 42.89 -35.43 -22.58
N ALA A 270 42.26 -35.86 -21.48
CA ALA A 270 42.71 -35.75 -20.09
C ALA A 270 43.76 -36.86 -19.77
N PRO A 271 44.42 -36.91 -18.58
CA PRO A 271 44.18 -36.11 -17.37
C PRO A 271 45.43 -35.58 -16.62
N GLY A 272 45.19 -34.60 -15.74
CA GLY A 272 45.96 -34.45 -14.49
C GLY A 272 46.73 -33.14 -14.28
N GLN A 273 46.79 -32.74 -13.01
CA GLN A 273 47.59 -31.66 -12.41
C GLN A 273 47.12 -30.21 -12.64
N THR A 274 46.51 -29.66 -11.58
CA THR A 274 46.34 -28.23 -11.30
C THR A 274 47.68 -27.49 -11.19
N PRO A 275 47.76 -26.24 -11.65
CA PRO A 275 48.51 -25.23 -10.92
C PRO A 275 47.78 -23.88 -10.74
N ALA A 276 48.14 -23.22 -9.62
CA ALA A 276 47.74 -21.91 -9.13
C ALA A 276 47.37 -20.82 -10.16
N GLY A 277 46.24 -20.14 -9.94
CA GLY A 277 45.85 -18.95 -10.72
C GLY A 277 44.64 -18.12 -10.23
N VAL A 278 43.97 -18.47 -9.12
CA VAL A 278 42.67 -17.84 -8.73
C VAL A 278 42.76 -16.97 -7.47
N GLN A 279 43.82 -17.09 -6.65
CA GLN A 279 43.91 -16.37 -5.37
C GLN A 279 44.25 -14.87 -5.48
N ALA A 280 44.61 -14.36 -6.66
CA ALA A 280 45.02 -12.96 -6.84
C ALA A 280 43.86 -11.98 -7.18
N GLY A 281 42.65 -12.49 -7.45
CA GLY A 281 41.48 -11.65 -7.78
C GLY A 281 40.59 -11.32 -6.59
N LEU A 282 40.62 -12.13 -5.52
CA LEU A 282 39.70 -11.98 -4.38
C LEU A 282 40.15 -10.90 -3.38
N ASP A 283 41.46 -10.73 -3.20
CA ASP A 283 42.03 -9.80 -2.22
C ASP A 283 41.84 -8.31 -2.61
N ALA A 284 41.47 -8.02 -3.86
CA ALA A 284 41.23 -6.66 -4.34
C ALA A 284 39.82 -6.12 -4.01
N LEU A 285 38.84 -6.99 -3.73
CA LEU A 285 37.44 -6.62 -3.49
C LEU A 285 37.11 -6.38 -2.01
N VAL A 286 37.99 -6.80 -1.08
CA VAL A 286 37.78 -6.65 0.38
C VAL A 286 38.36 -5.33 0.92
N ALA A 287 39.13 -4.59 0.13
CA ALA A 287 39.87 -3.39 0.57
C ALA A 287 39.11 -2.06 0.43
N ALA A 288 37.87 -2.06 -0.08
CA ALA A 288 37.15 -0.83 -0.48
C ALA A 288 36.07 -0.35 0.52
N ALA A 289 35.95 -0.97 1.70
CA ALA A 289 34.88 -0.66 2.67
C ALA A 289 35.42 -0.43 4.10
N THR A 290 36.09 0.70 4.34
CA THR A 290 36.17 1.29 5.70
C THR A 290 36.57 2.78 5.62
N PRO A 291 35.79 3.71 6.19
CA PRO A 291 36.15 5.13 6.20
C PRO A 291 37.20 5.43 7.29
N LYS A 292 38.10 6.38 7.02
CA LYS A 292 38.90 7.05 8.05
C LYS A 292 38.62 8.54 8.04
N ALA A 293 38.21 9.05 9.18
CA ALA A 293 37.96 10.47 9.39
C ALA A 293 39.25 11.28 9.20
N THR A 294 39.10 12.41 8.52
CA THR A 294 40.07 13.50 8.47
C THR A 294 39.98 14.34 9.73
N ASP A 295 41.12 14.75 10.28
CA ASP A 295 41.17 15.90 11.19
C ASP A 295 42.43 16.71 10.88
N ALA A 296 42.23 18.00 10.60
CA ALA A 296 43.29 18.99 10.48
C ALA A 296 42.72 20.34 10.92
N ASN A 297 43.14 20.83 12.09
CA ASN A 297 42.92 22.20 12.49
C ASN A 297 44.19 22.74 13.15
N GLU A 298 44.61 23.93 12.75
CA GLU A 298 45.87 24.53 13.19
C GLU A 298 45.73 25.14 14.59
N ALA A 299 46.73 24.97 15.44
CA ALA A 299 46.96 25.84 16.59
C ALA A 299 48.45 25.93 16.90
N THR A 300 49.00 27.15 16.88
CA THR A 300 50.37 27.44 17.29
C THR A 300 50.49 27.58 18.83
N GLU A 301 51.63 27.11 19.34
CA GLU A 301 52.12 27.10 20.74
C GLU A 301 52.06 28.45 21.52
N PRO A 302 52.32 28.50 22.87
CA PRO A 302 53.00 27.51 23.74
C PRO A 302 52.40 27.25 25.16
N GLY A 303 52.91 26.23 25.90
CA GLY A 303 52.61 26.11 27.35
C GLY A 303 53.07 24.87 28.15
N GLU A 304 54.39 24.66 28.33
CA GLU A 304 55.04 23.98 29.48
C GLU A 304 54.75 22.51 29.89
N THR A 305 55.75 21.65 29.60
CA THR A 305 56.34 20.59 30.47
C THR A 305 55.55 19.31 30.84
N GLY A 306 56.16 18.12 30.67
CA GLY A 306 55.58 16.90 31.28
C GLY A 306 56.30 15.55 31.26
N GLY A 307 57.07 15.17 30.24
CA GLY A 307 57.84 13.91 30.24
C GLY A 307 57.07 12.60 29.92
N PRO A 308 57.77 11.48 29.63
CA PRO A 308 57.24 10.47 28.71
C PRO A 308 56.88 9.11 29.34
N VAL A 309 56.05 8.34 28.62
CA VAL A 309 55.87 6.88 28.81
C VAL A 309 56.21 6.18 27.49
N GLU A 310 57.16 5.25 27.52
CA GLU A 310 57.50 4.37 26.40
C GLU A 310 56.62 3.10 26.37
N PRO A 311 56.47 2.43 25.21
CA PRO A 311 55.46 1.40 24.99
C PRO A 311 55.86 0.02 25.55
N LEU A 312 54.86 -0.74 26.00
CA LEU A 312 55.03 -2.11 26.49
C LEU A 312 54.74 -3.16 25.42
N THR A 313 55.65 -4.13 25.32
CA THR A 313 55.65 -5.23 24.35
C THR A 313 54.66 -6.35 24.73
N LEU A 314 54.08 -6.99 23.72
CA LEU A 314 53.29 -8.22 23.86
C LEU A 314 54.09 -9.37 24.50
N ILE A 315 53.46 -10.08 25.44
CA ILE A 315 53.96 -11.34 26.02
C ILE A 315 52.84 -12.39 25.91
N THR A 316 53.23 -13.59 25.49
CA THR A 316 52.39 -14.79 25.28
C THR A 316 51.82 -15.39 26.58
N PRO A 317 50.72 -16.15 26.52
CA PRO A 317 50.03 -16.66 27.72
C PRO A 317 50.82 -17.72 28.48
N VAL A 318 50.68 -17.71 29.81
CA VAL A 318 51.18 -18.70 30.75
C VAL A 318 50.08 -19.00 31.76
N ASP A 319 49.66 -20.26 31.87
CA ASP A 319 48.69 -20.70 32.87
C ASP A 319 49.25 -20.61 34.30
N PRO A 320 48.51 -20.02 35.26
CA PRO A 320 48.76 -20.22 36.69
C PRO A 320 47.77 -21.23 37.30
N PRO A 321 48.23 -22.21 38.09
CA PRO A 321 47.36 -23.06 38.89
C PRO A 321 46.99 -22.37 40.21
N LEU A 322 45.77 -22.55 40.72
CA LEU A 322 45.44 -22.38 42.15
C LEU A 322 44.08 -22.99 42.51
N ASP A 323 44.11 -24.10 43.26
CA ASP A 323 42.99 -24.53 44.10
C ASP A 323 42.78 -23.51 45.23
N LEU A 324 41.56 -23.00 45.42
CA LEU A 324 40.93 -22.79 46.73
C LEU A 324 39.39 -22.69 46.57
N PRO A 325 38.59 -23.24 47.51
CA PRO A 325 37.14 -23.29 47.37
C PRO A 325 36.47 -22.01 47.90
N VAL A 326 35.51 -21.48 47.14
CA VAL A 326 34.52 -20.53 47.64
C VAL A 326 33.15 -20.96 47.13
N GLU A 327 32.34 -21.55 48.01
CA GLU A 327 30.89 -21.57 47.83
C GLU A 327 30.37 -20.14 48.01
N GLU A 328 30.34 -19.34 46.94
CA GLU A 328 29.38 -18.26 46.88
C GLU A 328 28.01 -18.88 46.68
N VAL A 329 27.33 -19.07 47.81
CA VAL A 329 25.87 -19.24 47.84
C VAL A 329 25.28 -17.99 47.20
N ARG A 330 24.98 -18.08 45.90
CA ARG A 330 24.10 -17.12 45.24
C ARG A 330 22.87 -17.00 46.12
N PRO A 331 22.44 -15.80 46.54
CA PRO A 331 21.17 -15.68 47.23
C PRO A 331 20.12 -16.31 46.31
N ALA A 332 19.40 -17.31 46.83
CA ALA A 332 18.32 -17.91 46.08
C ALA A 332 17.39 -16.76 45.69
N VAL A 333 17.31 -16.49 44.38
CA VAL A 333 16.25 -15.64 43.86
C VAL A 333 14.97 -16.30 44.33
N VAL A 334 14.24 -15.63 45.21
CA VAL A 334 12.93 -16.08 45.64
C VAL A 334 12.05 -15.86 44.42
N GLU A 335 12.05 -16.84 43.52
CA GLU A 335 11.26 -16.81 42.31
C GLU A 335 9.81 -16.54 42.70
N ALA A 336 9.22 -15.51 42.10
CA ALA A 336 7.82 -15.22 42.31
C ALA A 336 7.03 -16.50 41.98
N PRO A 337 6.10 -16.93 42.84
CA PRO A 337 5.35 -18.16 42.59
C PRO A 337 4.62 -18.03 41.25
N VAL A 338 4.85 -19.00 40.36
CA VAL A 338 4.24 -19.05 39.03
C VAL A 338 2.73 -18.97 39.19
N ASP A 339 2.09 -18.04 38.46
CA ASP A 339 0.64 -17.88 38.47
C ASP A 339 -0.02 -18.99 37.63
N SER A 340 -0.07 -20.20 38.19
CA SER A 340 -0.65 -21.38 37.53
C SER A 340 -2.18 -21.41 37.67
N VAL A 341 -2.84 -22.20 36.84
CA VAL A 341 -4.30 -22.43 36.87
C VAL A 341 -4.76 -22.82 38.29
N ALA A 342 -4.01 -23.69 38.96
CA ALA A 342 -4.27 -24.09 40.34
C ALA A 342 -4.04 -22.96 41.36
N VAL A 343 -3.19 -21.97 41.09
CA VAL A 343 -3.08 -20.75 41.92
C VAL A 343 -4.28 -19.83 41.69
N ALA A 344 -4.69 -19.64 40.43
CA ALA A 344 -5.82 -18.81 40.05
C ALA A 344 -7.14 -19.26 40.71
N GLU A 345 -7.42 -20.57 40.72
CA GLU A 345 -8.58 -21.16 41.43
C GLU A 345 -8.59 -20.86 42.94
N ARG A 346 -7.41 -20.81 43.57
CA ARG A 346 -7.25 -20.55 45.01
C ARG A 346 -7.20 -19.07 45.37
N THR A 347 -7.14 -18.18 44.39
CA THR A 347 -6.95 -16.72 44.59
C THR A 347 -7.95 -15.87 43.76
N PRO A 348 -9.27 -16.13 43.82
CA PRO A 348 -10.26 -15.49 42.96
C PRO A 348 -10.41 -13.96 43.15
N GLU A 349 -9.92 -13.43 44.27
CA GLU A 349 -9.95 -12.01 44.63
C GLU A 349 -8.61 -11.28 44.36
N GLN A 350 -7.62 -11.96 43.78
CA GLN A 350 -6.35 -11.33 43.42
C GLN A 350 -6.58 -10.33 42.28
N ARG A 351 -6.26 -9.05 42.53
CA ARG A 351 -6.35 -7.99 41.52
C ARG A 351 -5.37 -8.26 40.37
N GLN A 352 -5.83 -8.05 39.15
CA GLN A 352 -5.06 -8.21 37.91
C GLN A 352 -5.01 -6.89 37.12
N PRO A 353 -3.95 -6.65 36.33
CA PRO A 353 -3.74 -5.38 35.62
C PRO A 353 -4.35 -5.39 34.20
N TYR A 354 -5.64 -5.70 34.07
CA TYR A 354 -6.30 -5.85 32.77
C TYR A 354 -6.48 -4.52 32.03
N VAL A 355 -6.73 -3.42 32.76
CA VAL A 355 -6.84 -2.07 32.18
C VAL A 355 -5.49 -1.63 31.61
N GLU A 356 -4.40 -1.91 32.34
CA GLU A 356 -3.04 -1.58 31.94
C GLU A 356 -2.55 -2.38 30.72
N LEU A 357 -3.23 -3.47 30.36
CA LEU A 357 -2.97 -4.28 29.16
C LEU A 357 -3.85 -3.92 27.95
N GLY A 358 -4.84 -3.02 28.14
CA GLY A 358 -5.76 -2.57 27.08
C GLY A 358 -7.15 -3.24 27.09
N MET A 359 -7.53 -3.95 28.16
CA MET A 359 -8.86 -4.56 28.28
C MET A 359 -9.85 -3.72 29.06
N ASN A 360 -11.09 -3.73 28.60
CA ASN A 360 -12.23 -3.13 29.29
C ASN A 360 -12.74 -4.03 30.42
N GLU A 361 -13.41 -3.43 31.41
CA GLU A 361 -14.00 -4.14 32.57
C GLU A 361 -14.95 -5.28 32.15
N ASP A 362 -15.79 -5.06 31.14
CA ASP A 362 -16.75 -6.07 30.67
C ASP A 362 -16.07 -7.17 29.82
N GLU A 363 -14.97 -6.86 29.13
CA GLU A 363 -14.13 -7.87 28.46
C GLU A 363 -13.47 -8.76 29.51
N TYR A 364 -12.87 -8.18 30.56
CA TYR A 364 -12.28 -8.94 31.67
C TYR A 364 -13.30 -9.80 32.41
N ARG A 365 -14.52 -9.29 32.68
CA ARG A 365 -15.62 -10.10 33.24
C ARG A 365 -15.97 -11.28 32.34
N ARG A 366 -16.10 -11.06 31.03
CA ARG A 366 -16.39 -12.12 30.06
C ARG A 366 -15.30 -13.20 30.08
N VAL A 367 -14.02 -12.84 30.16
CA VAL A 367 -12.93 -13.81 30.34
C VAL A 367 -13.09 -14.62 31.64
N ARG A 368 -13.43 -13.98 32.76
CA ARG A 368 -13.70 -14.68 34.02
C ARG A 368 -14.86 -15.68 33.91
N ASP A 369 -15.92 -15.30 33.22
CA ASP A 369 -17.10 -16.14 33.01
C ASP A 369 -16.80 -17.34 32.09
N ILE A 370 -16.02 -17.13 31.01
CA ILE A 370 -15.52 -18.19 30.11
C ILE A 370 -14.67 -19.22 30.87
N LEU A 371 -13.79 -18.75 31.77
CA LEU A 371 -12.88 -19.62 32.51
C LEU A 371 -13.49 -20.22 33.79
N GLY A 372 -14.59 -19.64 34.31
CA GLY A 372 -15.18 -20.00 35.60
C GLY A 372 -14.33 -19.61 36.83
N ARG A 373 -13.28 -18.82 36.62
CA ARG A 373 -12.29 -18.36 37.61
C ARG A 373 -11.63 -17.07 37.12
N ARG A 374 -10.71 -16.48 37.90
CA ARG A 374 -9.83 -15.46 37.33
C ARG A 374 -8.86 -16.10 36.31
N PRO A 375 -8.48 -15.42 35.22
CA PRO A 375 -7.37 -15.87 34.37
C PRO A 375 -6.06 -15.90 35.15
N THR A 376 -5.09 -16.70 34.69
CA THR A 376 -3.68 -16.52 35.07
C THR A 376 -3.11 -15.24 34.43
N ALA A 377 -1.90 -14.83 34.82
CA ALA A 377 -1.17 -13.78 34.10
C ALA A 377 -0.97 -14.10 32.60
N ALA A 378 -0.65 -15.36 32.27
CA ALA A 378 -0.45 -15.83 30.90
C ALA A 378 -1.75 -15.87 30.08
N GLU A 379 -2.86 -16.31 30.67
CA GLU A 379 -4.18 -16.30 30.02
C GLU A 379 -4.69 -14.89 29.82
N LEU A 380 -4.50 -14.01 30.80
CA LEU A 380 -4.89 -12.60 30.68
C LEU A 380 -4.10 -11.91 29.56
N ALA A 381 -2.81 -12.21 29.44
CA ALA A 381 -1.98 -11.74 28.33
C ALA A 381 -2.53 -12.20 26.97
N ILE A 382 -2.83 -13.50 26.81
CA ILE A 382 -3.42 -14.05 25.58
C ILE A 382 -4.75 -13.35 25.25
N TYR A 383 -5.71 -13.29 26.18
CA TYR A 383 -6.99 -12.65 25.93
C TYR A 383 -6.84 -11.16 25.62
N SER A 384 -5.99 -10.45 26.35
CA SER A 384 -5.80 -9.01 26.15
C SER A 384 -5.25 -8.66 24.77
N VAL A 385 -4.33 -9.48 24.24
CA VAL A 385 -3.74 -9.21 22.93
C VAL A 385 -4.62 -9.73 21.80
N MET A 386 -5.22 -10.92 21.94
CA MET A 386 -6.13 -11.48 20.94
C MET A 386 -7.44 -10.68 20.81
N TRP A 387 -7.92 -10.04 21.89
CA TRP A 387 -9.08 -9.15 21.89
C TRP A 387 -8.72 -7.66 21.73
N SER A 388 -7.48 -7.33 21.35
CA SER A 388 -7.10 -5.98 20.91
C SER A 388 -7.83 -5.59 19.62
N GLU A 389 -7.94 -4.29 19.30
CA GLU A 389 -8.55 -3.89 18.02
C GLU A 389 -7.73 -4.40 16.84
N HIS A 390 -6.39 -4.36 16.97
CA HIS A 390 -5.44 -4.83 15.96
C HIS A 390 -5.60 -6.31 15.59
N CYS A 391 -5.77 -7.21 16.56
CA CYS A 391 -5.92 -8.65 16.28
C CYS A 391 -7.39 -9.07 16.03
N SER A 392 -8.35 -8.53 16.79
CA SER A 392 -9.75 -9.01 16.73
C SER A 392 -10.62 -8.30 15.69
N TYR A 393 -10.19 -7.13 15.22
CA TYR A 393 -10.98 -6.24 14.36
C TYR A 393 -12.34 -5.86 14.99
N LYS A 394 -12.43 -5.81 16.33
CA LYS A 394 -13.68 -5.76 17.09
C LYS A 394 -14.65 -4.65 16.70
N SER A 395 -14.17 -3.50 16.22
CA SER A 395 -15.00 -2.38 15.75
C SER A 395 -15.25 -2.40 14.23
N SER A 396 -14.38 -3.03 13.43
CA SER A 396 -14.50 -3.09 11.96
C SER A 396 -15.22 -4.34 11.43
N LYS A 397 -15.14 -5.48 12.13
CA LYS A 397 -15.60 -6.82 11.70
C LYS A 397 -17.07 -6.89 11.26
N VAL A 398 -17.93 -5.98 11.73
CA VAL A 398 -19.34 -5.89 11.29
C VAL A 398 -19.49 -5.28 9.91
N HIS A 399 -18.63 -4.33 9.52
CA HIS A 399 -18.66 -3.66 8.22
C HIS A 399 -17.91 -4.46 7.15
N LEU A 400 -16.79 -5.07 7.50
CA LEU A 400 -15.95 -5.86 6.57
C LEU A 400 -16.69 -7.06 5.94
N ARG A 401 -17.75 -7.57 6.59
CA ARG A 401 -18.63 -8.63 6.06
C ARG A 401 -19.19 -8.31 4.67
N GLN A 402 -19.38 -7.02 4.35
CA GLN A 402 -19.87 -6.60 3.05
C GLN A 402 -18.97 -7.05 1.89
N PHE A 403 -17.66 -7.20 2.09
CA PHE A 403 -16.77 -7.72 1.05
C PHE A 403 -17.06 -9.18 0.67
N ALA A 404 -17.57 -9.98 1.62
CA ALA A 404 -18.00 -11.35 1.37
C ALA A 404 -19.44 -11.40 0.82
N GLU A 405 -20.36 -10.62 1.41
CA GLU A 405 -21.77 -10.55 1.01
C GLU A 405 -21.98 -9.99 -0.40
N LYS A 406 -21.14 -9.01 -0.79
CA LYS A 406 -21.17 -8.36 -2.11
C LYS A 406 -20.12 -8.91 -3.08
N ALA A 407 -19.39 -9.96 -2.71
CA ALA A 407 -18.32 -10.52 -3.53
C ALA A 407 -18.78 -10.79 -4.99
N PRO A 408 -18.03 -10.30 -6.01
CA PRO A 408 -18.39 -10.56 -7.40
C PRO A 408 -18.30 -12.06 -7.70
N GLN A 409 -19.19 -12.56 -8.54
CA GLN A 409 -19.22 -13.96 -8.94
C GLN A 409 -18.05 -14.24 -9.91
N THR A 410 -16.99 -14.86 -9.40
CA THR A 410 -15.76 -15.12 -10.16
C THR A 410 -15.02 -16.35 -9.65
N ASP A 411 -14.44 -17.13 -10.58
CA ASP A 411 -13.63 -18.32 -10.27
C ASP A 411 -12.15 -17.97 -9.97
N VAL A 412 -11.82 -16.67 -9.92
CA VAL A 412 -10.45 -16.15 -9.73
C VAL A 412 -9.90 -16.42 -8.34
N LEU A 413 -10.74 -16.42 -7.30
CA LEU A 413 -10.31 -16.67 -5.92
C LEU A 413 -10.09 -18.17 -5.68
N LEU A 414 -8.84 -18.56 -5.47
CA LEU A 414 -8.47 -19.93 -5.04
C LEU A 414 -8.53 -20.06 -3.51
N VAL A 415 -8.20 -18.98 -2.81
CA VAL A 415 -8.32 -18.82 -1.35
C VAL A 415 -8.86 -17.42 -1.08
N GLY A 416 -9.98 -17.33 -0.36
CA GLY A 416 -10.61 -16.06 0.02
C GLY A 416 -10.21 -15.58 1.41
N MET A 417 -10.94 -14.59 1.91
CA MET A 417 -10.77 -14.05 3.27
C MET A 417 -10.90 -15.13 4.35
N GLY A 418 -9.99 -15.13 5.32
CA GLY A 418 -9.96 -16.06 6.45
C GLY A 418 -8.65 -16.83 6.64
N GLU A 419 -7.73 -16.75 5.68
CA GLU A 419 -6.33 -17.18 5.79
C GLU A 419 -5.43 -15.92 5.71
N ASN A 420 -4.15 -16.02 6.05
CA ASN A 420 -3.26 -14.85 6.26
C ASN A 420 -3.20 -13.90 5.05
N ALA A 421 -3.24 -14.45 3.82
CA ALA A 421 -3.41 -13.68 2.59
C ALA A 421 -4.22 -14.44 1.52
N GLY A 422 -5.10 -13.75 0.80
CA GLY A 422 -5.93 -14.35 -0.24
C GLY A 422 -5.15 -14.66 -1.53
N VAL A 423 -5.53 -15.75 -2.21
CA VAL A 423 -4.82 -16.32 -3.36
C VAL A 423 -5.69 -16.27 -4.62
N VAL A 424 -5.13 -15.80 -5.73
CA VAL A 424 -5.81 -15.66 -7.03
C VAL A 424 -5.16 -16.47 -8.15
N ASP A 425 -5.97 -17.02 -9.05
CA ASP A 425 -5.50 -17.62 -10.30
C ASP A 425 -5.16 -16.53 -11.33
N VAL A 426 -3.90 -16.50 -11.75
CA VAL A 426 -3.42 -15.62 -12.84
C VAL A 426 -3.27 -16.35 -14.18
N GLY A 427 -3.67 -17.61 -14.23
CA GLY A 427 -3.68 -18.46 -15.42
C GLY A 427 -2.44 -19.34 -15.55
N ARG A 428 -2.51 -20.31 -16.47
CA ARG A 428 -1.42 -21.27 -16.79
C ARG A 428 -0.91 -22.05 -15.56
N GLY A 429 -1.77 -22.31 -14.58
CA GLY A 429 -1.44 -23.03 -13.35
C GLY A 429 -0.61 -22.22 -12.34
N TRP A 430 -0.49 -20.90 -12.54
CA TRP A 430 0.12 -19.98 -11.58
C TRP A 430 -0.93 -19.40 -10.65
N ALA A 431 -0.59 -19.34 -9.37
CA ALA A 431 -1.32 -18.62 -8.34
C ALA A 431 -0.46 -17.48 -7.81
N VAL A 432 -1.11 -16.38 -7.42
CA VAL A 432 -0.47 -15.23 -6.78
C VAL A 432 -1.22 -14.89 -5.51
N THR A 433 -0.47 -14.57 -4.46
CA THR A 433 -0.99 -13.96 -3.24
C THR A 433 -0.38 -12.57 -3.10
N PHE A 434 -1.17 -11.63 -2.60
CA PHE A 434 -0.73 -10.27 -2.34
C PHE A 434 -1.59 -9.67 -1.22
N LYS A 435 -0.94 -8.93 -0.32
CA LYS A 435 -1.54 -8.31 0.85
C LYS A 435 -0.82 -6.99 1.11
N VAL A 436 -1.56 -6.01 1.62
CA VAL A 436 -1.02 -4.77 2.15
C VAL A 436 -1.31 -4.69 3.65
N GLU A 437 -0.33 -4.24 4.43
CA GLU A 437 -0.42 -4.00 5.86
C GLU A 437 -0.04 -2.55 6.23
N SER A 438 -0.04 -2.22 7.51
CA SER A 438 0.30 -0.90 8.05
C SER A 438 1.22 -1.04 9.25
N HIS A 439 2.25 -0.20 9.34
CA HIS A 439 3.16 -0.18 10.49
C HIS A 439 3.32 1.24 11.10
N ASN A 440 2.22 1.99 11.05
CA ASN A 440 2.11 3.44 11.30
C ASN A 440 2.71 3.90 12.65
N HIS A 441 2.13 3.49 13.79
CA HIS A 441 2.58 3.97 15.11
C HIS A 441 4.06 3.64 15.40
N PRO A 442 4.58 2.41 15.14
CA PRO A 442 6.00 2.15 15.32
C PRO A 442 6.88 3.00 14.39
N SER A 443 6.50 3.21 13.12
CA SER A 443 7.23 4.08 12.19
C SER A 443 7.21 5.57 12.57
N TYR A 444 6.28 6.02 13.42
CA TYR A 444 6.37 7.37 13.99
C TYR A 444 7.42 7.45 15.12
N VAL A 445 7.45 6.43 15.99
CA VAL A 445 8.30 6.37 17.19
C VAL A 445 9.76 6.03 16.86
N GLU A 446 9.98 5.00 16.05
CA GLU A 446 11.29 4.61 15.50
C GLU A 446 11.12 4.35 13.99
N PRO A 447 11.38 5.38 13.15
CA PRO A 447 11.06 5.33 11.73
C PRO A 447 11.77 4.23 10.93
N TYR A 448 13.03 3.92 11.25
CA TYR A 448 13.80 2.92 10.51
C TYR A 448 13.29 1.52 10.83
N GLN A 449 13.21 1.20 12.12
CA GLN A 449 12.83 -0.12 12.57
C GLN A 449 11.36 -0.40 12.29
N GLY A 450 10.45 0.55 12.57
CA GLY A 450 9.02 0.38 12.28
C GLY A 450 8.76 0.12 10.80
N ALA A 451 9.47 0.80 9.89
CA ALA A 451 9.29 0.57 8.47
C ALA A 451 9.94 -0.76 8.01
N ALA A 452 11.11 -1.10 8.55
CA ALA A 452 11.80 -2.36 8.25
C ALA A 452 11.00 -3.59 8.72
N THR A 453 10.47 -3.59 9.95
CA THR A 453 9.63 -4.69 10.46
C THR A 453 8.28 -4.74 9.76
N GLY A 454 7.75 -3.60 9.29
CA GLY A 454 6.59 -3.56 8.40
C GLY A 454 6.81 -4.33 7.09
N VAL A 455 8.00 -4.23 6.48
CA VAL A 455 8.35 -5.04 5.29
C VAL A 455 8.52 -6.51 5.65
N GLY A 456 9.19 -6.85 6.76
CA GLY A 456 9.37 -8.24 7.17
C GLY A 456 8.06 -8.95 7.53
N GLY A 457 7.14 -8.28 8.24
CA GLY A 457 5.82 -8.82 8.57
C GLY A 457 5.06 -9.27 7.33
N ILE A 458 4.88 -8.37 6.36
CA ILE A 458 4.13 -8.66 5.14
C ILE A 458 4.81 -9.69 4.22
N VAL A 459 6.13 -9.84 4.31
CA VAL A 459 6.88 -10.91 3.62
C VAL A 459 6.58 -12.28 4.23
N ARG A 460 6.43 -12.38 5.57
CA ARG A 460 6.10 -13.63 6.26
C ARG A 460 4.65 -14.09 6.04
N ASP A 461 3.69 -13.16 5.98
CA ASP A 461 2.31 -13.45 5.55
C ASP A 461 2.29 -14.20 4.21
N ILE A 462 2.98 -13.63 3.22
CA ILE A 462 3.07 -14.16 1.86
C ILE A 462 3.76 -15.53 1.87
N LEU A 463 4.80 -15.70 2.69
CA LEU A 463 5.53 -16.95 2.84
C LEU A 463 4.66 -18.05 3.47
N SER A 464 3.78 -17.73 4.42
CA SER A 464 2.90 -18.70 5.11
C SER A 464 1.93 -19.41 4.15
N MET A 465 1.48 -18.70 3.10
CA MET A 465 0.58 -19.25 2.08
C MET A 465 1.24 -20.30 1.14
N GLY A 466 2.53 -20.59 1.32
CA GLY A 466 3.32 -21.43 0.41
C GLY A 466 3.99 -20.66 -0.73
N ALA A 467 3.84 -19.33 -0.77
CA ALA A 467 4.32 -18.51 -1.87
C ALA A 467 5.79 -18.11 -1.70
N ARG A 468 6.49 -17.93 -2.82
CA ARG A 468 7.75 -17.18 -2.81
C ARG A 468 7.44 -15.69 -2.95
N PRO A 469 7.84 -14.82 -1.99
CA PRO A 469 7.86 -13.38 -2.19
C PRO A 469 8.73 -13.00 -3.40
N VAL A 470 8.24 -12.11 -4.28
CA VAL A 470 8.94 -11.69 -5.51
C VAL A 470 9.04 -10.18 -5.72
N ALA A 471 8.23 -9.37 -5.03
CA ALA A 471 8.31 -7.92 -5.05
C ALA A 471 7.58 -7.30 -3.85
N VAL A 472 7.88 -6.03 -3.58
CA VAL A 472 7.20 -5.19 -2.58
C VAL A 472 6.77 -3.85 -3.19
N MET A 473 5.87 -3.15 -2.49
CA MET A 473 5.41 -1.79 -2.78
C MET A 473 5.12 -1.04 -1.48
N ASP A 474 5.22 0.29 -1.47
CA ASP A 474 4.96 1.12 -0.29
C ASP A 474 4.02 2.31 -0.57
N SER A 475 2.97 2.46 0.25
CA SER A 475 2.16 3.68 0.33
C SER A 475 2.58 4.46 1.56
N LEU A 476 3.14 5.63 1.34
CA LEU A 476 3.67 6.51 2.40
C LEU A 476 2.85 7.79 2.52
N ARG A 477 2.58 8.20 3.77
CA ARG A 477 1.94 9.48 4.12
C ARG A 477 2.71 10.18 5.22
N PHE A 478 3.05 11.45 5.02
CA PHE A 478 3.77 12.28 5.99
C PHE A 478 3.13 13.65 6.16
N GLY A 479 3.59 14.41 7.16
CA GLY A 479 3.30 15.84 7.28
C GLY A 479 3.84 16.65 6.08
N PRO A 480 3.77 17.99 6.11
CA PRO A 480 4.38 18.83 5.07
C PRO A 480 5.86 18.47 4.88
N ALA A 481 6.34 18.47 3.64
CA ALA A 481 7.68 17.98 3.30
C ALA A 481 8.82 18.81 3.92
N ASP A 482 8.55 20.10 4.20
CA ASP A 482 9.43 21.05 4.87
C ASP A 482 9.31 21.04 6.40
N ALA A 483 8.35 20.30 6.96
CA ALA A 483 8.16 20.25 8.41
C ALA A 483 9.34 19.55 9.11
N PRO A 484 9.88 20.10 10.22
CA PRO A 484 11.05 19.55 10.90
C PRO A 484 10.91 18.07 11.33
N ASP A 485 9.70 17.62 11.64
CA ASP A 485 9.47 16.22 12.02
C ASP A 485 9.36 15.28 10.80
N THR A 486 8.85 15.78 9.66
CA THR A 486 8.91 15.03 8.39
C THR A 486 10.36 14.75 7.99
N GLN A 487 11.26 15.72 8.18
CA GLN A 487 12.71 15.56 7.94
C GLN A 487 13.37 14.49 8.85
N ARG A 488 12.75 14.13 9.98
CA ARG A 488 13.15 12.99 10.81
C ARG A 488 12.53 11.68 10.32
N VAL A 489 11.21 11.68 10.08
CA VAL A 489 10.44 10.46 9.81
C VAL A 489 10.70 9.93 8.40
N LEU A 490 10.59 10.76 7.36
CA LEU A 490 10.70 10.34 5.97
C LEU A 490 12.04 9.61 5.69
N PRO A 491 13.23 10.17 6.01
CA PRO A 491 14.49 9.47 5.74
C PRO A 491 14.66 8.18 6.52
N GLY A 492 14.16 8.11 7.76
CA GLY A 492 14.21 6.89 8.54
C GLY A 492 13.33 5.78 7.94
N VAL A 493 12.07 6.10 7.58
CA VAL A 493 11.16 5.14 6.93
C VAL A 493 11.73 4.61 5.62
N VAL A 494 12.21 5.50 4.74
CA VAL A 494 12.78 5.12 3.43
C VAL A 494 14.05 4.27 3.61
N ALA A 495 14.92 4.62 4.55
CA ALA A 495 16.10 3.82 4.88
C ALA A 495 15.74 2.44 5.47
N GLY A 496 14.66 2.34 6.25
CA GLY A 496 14.14 1.07 6.80
C GLY A 496 13.62 0.13 5.70
N ILE A 497 12.76 0.64 4.81
CA ILE A 497 12.23 -0.10 3.65
C ILE A 497 13.38 -0.56 2.75
N SER A 498 14.29 0.35 2.40
CA SER A 498 15.50 0.07 1.62
C SER A 498 16.36 -1.01 2.29
N GLY A 499 16.68 -0.83 3.58
CA GLY A 499 17.56 -1.74 4.32
C GLY A 499 17.02 -3.17 4.38
N TYR A 500 15.72 -3.34 4.58
CA TYR A 500 15.09 -4.66 4.69
C TYR A 500 14.87 -5.30 3.30
N GLY A 501 14.19 -4.60 2.38
CA GLY A 501 13.85 -5.11 1.05
C GLY A 501 15.08 -5.46 0.20
N ASN A 502 16.09 -4.59 0.20
CA ASN A 502 17.33 -4.83 -0.54
C ASN A 502 18.11 -6.03 0.01
N SER A 503 18.12 -6.22 1.33
CA SER A 503 18.83 -7.33 2.00
C SER A 503 18.13 -8.68 1.79
N LEU A 504 16.80 -8.71 1.73
CA LEU A 504 16.02 -9.87 1.29
C LEU A 504 16.26 -10.22 -0.20
N GLY A 505 16.65 -9.24 -1.00
CA GLY A 505 16.65 -9.34 -2.45
C GLY A 505 15.24 -9.39 -3.03
N LEU A 506 14.38 -8.46 -2.58
CA LEU A 506 13.07 -8.20 -3.17
C LEU A 506 13.08 -6.82 -3.84
N PRO A 507 12.70 -6.71 -5.13
CA PRO A 507 12.59 -5.42 -5.79
C PRO A 507 11.36 -4.67 -5.27
N ASN A 508 11.50 -3.38 -5.02
CA ASN A 508 10.38 -2.48 -4.84
C ASN A 508 9.93 -1.97 -6.22
N ILE A 509 8.66 -2.19 -6.57
CA ILE A 509 8.17 -2.01 -7.95
C ILE A 509 7.19 -0.85 -8.13
N GLY A 510 6.67 -0.26 -7.06
CA GLY A 510 5.62 0.74 -7.15
C GLY A 510 5.13 1.17 -5.77
N GLY A 511 4.25 2.15 -5.72
CA GLY A 511 3.87 2.79 -4.47
C GLY A 511 3.69 4.28 -4.65
N GLU A 512 3.41 4.95 -3.55
CA GLU A 512 3.01 6.36 -3.54
C GLU A 512 3.59 7.09 -2.31
N THR A 513 3.75 8.41 -2.42
CA THR A 513 4.23 9.24 -1.30
C THR A 513 3.53 10.59 -1.34
N VAL A 514 2.71 10.85 -0.33
CA VAL A 514 1.88 12.07 -0.21
C VAL A 514 2.18 12.78 1.10
N PHE A 515 2.16 14.12 1.04
CA PHE A 515 2.44 15.04 2.13
C PHE A 515 1.18 15.88 2.41
N ASP A 516 0.67 15.83 3.63
CA ASP A 516 -0.47 16.66 4.08
C ASP A 516 -0.38 16.91 5.59
N GLN A 517 -0.83 18.09 6.03
CA GLN A 517 -0.80 18.50 7.44
C GLN A 517 -1.47 17.49 8.39
N CYS A 518 -2.50 16.75 7.95
CA CYS A 518 -3.20 15.79 8.81
C CYS A 518 -2.35 14.57 9.23
N TYR A 519 -1.30 14.22 8.48
CA TYR A 519 -0.43 13.08 8.79
C TYR A 519 0.81 13.46 9.63
N LEU A 520 1.02 14.75 9.97
CA LEU A 520 2.25 15.22 10.63
C LEU A 520 2.54 14.54 11.98
N GLN A 521 1.51 14.12 12.72
CA GLN A 521 1.66 13.40 14.01
C GLN A 521 1.26 11.92 13.92
N ASN A 522 0.77 11.49 12.76
CA ASN A 522 0.29 10.13 12.48
C ASN A 522 0.68 9.77 11.04
N PRO A 523 1.98 9.60 10.73
CA PRO A 523 2.42 9.18 9.42
C PRO A 523 1.90 7.77 9.13
N LEU A 524 1.59 7.49 7.87
CA LEU A 524 1.15 6.16 7.43
C LEU A 524 2.27 5.50 6.64
N VAL A 525 2.57 4.25 7.00
CA VAL A 525 3.60 3.43 6.37
C VAL A 525 2.96 2.09 6.06
N ASN A 526 2.47 1.96 4.84
CA ASN A 526 1.71 0.80 4.38
C ASN A 526 2.56 0.00 3.40
N ALA A 527 2.95 -1.22 3.78
CA ALA A 527 3.78 -2.10 2.96
C ALA A 527 2.91 -3.19 2.30
N LEU A 528 3.09 -3.39 1.01
CA LEU A 528 2.51 -4.49 0.23
C LEU A 528 3.62 -5.45 -0.17
N CYS A 529 3.34 -6.76 -0.08
CA CYS A 529 4.16 -7.78 -0.70
C CYS A 529 3.32 -8.65 -1.63
N VAL A 530 3.96 -9.14 -2.70
CA VAL A 530 3.39 -10.11 -3.63
C VAL A 530 4.28 -11.35 -3.69
N GLY A 531 3.65 -12.53 -3.67
CA GLY A 531 4.31 -13.81 -3.82
C GLY A 531 3.60 -14.74 -4.77
N VAL A 532 4.37 -15.66 -5.36
CA VAL A 532 3.93 -16.52 -6.46
C VAL A 532 4.19 -17.99 -6.17
N MET A 533 3.32 -18.85 -6.70
CA MET A 533 3.36 -20.30 -6.51
C MET A 533 2.60 -21.03 -7.63
N LYS A 534 2.69 -22.36 -7.69
CA LYS A 534 1.75 -23.16 -8.50
C LYS A 534 0.48 -23.45 -7.72
N HIS A 535 -0.60 -23.75 -8.44
CA HIS A 535 -1.90 -24.13 -7.83
C HIS A 535 -1.78 -25.30 -6.84
N GLU A 536 -0.81 -26.21 -7.06
CA GLU A 536 -0.55 -27.38 -6.20
C GLU A 536 0.32 -27.09 -4.97
N ASP A 537 0.99 -25.94 -4.91
CA ASP A 537 1.89 -25.56 -3.81
C ASP A 537 1.16 -24.86 -2.65
N ILE A 538 -0.08 -24.40 -2.87
CA ILE A 538 -0.85 -23.59 -1.91
C ILE A 538 -0.95 -24.29 -0.55
N LYS A 539 -0.48 -23.62 0.51
CA LYS A 539 -0.60 -24.08 1.91
C LYS A 539 -1.71 -23.31 2.64
N ARG A 540 -2.14 -23.83 3.79
CA ARG A 540 -3.21 -23.28 4.64
C ARG A 540 -2.82 -23.31 6.12
N ALA A 541 -3.34 -22.36 6.89
CA ALA A 541 -3.09 -22.18 8.32
C ALA A 541 -3.96 -23.10 9.19
N THR A 542 -3.89 -24.43 8.98
CA THR A 542 -4.67 -25.40 9.76
C THR A 542 -3.80 -26.45 10.43
N ALA A 543 -4.18 -26.88 11.65
CA ALA A 543 -3.49 -27.93 12.39
C ALA A 543 -4.35 -29.21 12.56
N PRO A 544 -4.74 -29.91 11.48
CA PRO A 544 -5.39 -31.21 11.59
C PRO A 544 -4.40 -32.29 12.05
N GLY A 545 -4.91 -33.35 12.69
CA GLY A 545 -4.14 -34.55 13.05
C GLY A 545 -3.53 -34.51 14.46
N PRO A 546 -4.20 -35.09 15.47
CA PRO A 546 -3.67 -35.21 16.83
C PRO A 546 -2.36 -36.00 16.84
N GLY A 547 -1.39 -35.54 17.63
CA GLY A 547 -0.03 -36.10 17.69
C GLY A 547 0.97 -35.48 16.69
N ASN A 548 0.53 -34.66 15.75
CA ASN A 548 1.44 -33.83 14.94
C ASN A 548 2.23 -32.87 15.85
N ARG A 549 3.50 -32.63 15.50
CA ARG A 549 4.42 -31.79 16.27
C ARG A 549 4.27 -30.32 15.90
N VAL A 550 4.29 -29.47 16.92
CA VAL A 550 4.30 -28.01 16.78
C VAL A 550 5.74 -27.55 16.95
N ILE A 551 6.29 -26.93 15.90
CA ILE A 551 7.69 -26.53 15.80
C ILE A 551 7.74 -25.02 15.63
N LEU A 552 8.43 -24.33 16.55
CA LEU A 552 8.81 -22.93 16.39
C LEU A 552 10.18 -22.87 15.73
N PHE A 553 10.32 -22.08 14.67
CA PHE A 553 11.57 -21.94 13.93
C PHE A 553 11.80 -20.51 13.44
N GLY A 554 13.07 -20.16 13.19
CA GLY A 554 13.50 -18.78 12.96
C GLY A 554 14.26 -18.20 14.16
N ALA A 555 14.16 -16.89 14.37
CA ALA A 555 14.90 -16.17 15.41
C ALA A 555 14.52 -16.58 16.85
N THR A 556 15.39 -16.24 17.80
CA THR A 556 15.15 -16.47 19.24
C THR A 556 14.26 -15.39 19.85
N THR A 557 13.39 -15.79 20.78
CA THR A 557 12.39 -14.92 21.40
C THR A 557 13.06 -13.99 22.42
N GLY A 558 13.02 -12.69 22.17
CA GLY A 558 13.50 -11.63 23.06
C GLY A 558 12.35 -10.84 23.70
N PRO A 559 12.66 -9.81 24.50
CA PRO A 559 11.66 -8.92 25.12
C PRO A 559 10.97 -7.98 24.10
N ASP A 560 10.96 -8.27 22.80
CA ASP A 560 10.68 -7.28 21.74
C ASP A 560 9.18 -7.02 21.58
N GLY A 561 8.79 -5.74 21.42
CA GLY A 561 7.42 -5.33 21.09
C GLY A 561 6.31 -5.73 22.09
N ILE A 562 6.65 -6.14 23.31
CA ILE A 562 5.67 -6.63 24.30
C ILE A 562 4.60 -5.55 24.57
N GLY A 563 3.35 -5.85 24.18
CA GLY A 563 2.21 -4.94 24.31
C GLY A 563 1.99 -3.99 23.12
N GLY A 564 2.74 -4.14 22.03
CA GLY A 564 2.60 -3.34 20.80
C GLY A 564 1.17 -3.33 20.27
N ALA A 565 0.61 -4.50 19.97
CA ALA A 565 -0.75 -4.64 19.44
C ALA A 565 -1.87 -4.12 20.39
N SER A 566 -1.78 -4.39 21.70
CA SER A 566 -2.87 -4.08 22.65
C SER A 566 -2.79 -2.71 23.33
N VAL A 567 -1.59 -2.12 23.45
CA VAL A 567 -1.38 -0.86 24.17
C VAL A 567 -0.97 0.29 23.24
N LEU A 568 -0.23 0.04 22.16
CA LEU A 568 0.19 1.10 21.22
C LEU A 568 -0.72 1.18 19.99
N ALA A 569 -0.92 0.07 19.27
CA ALA A 569 -1.71 0.06 18.03
C ALA A 569 -3.24 0.12 18.27
N SER A 570 -3.68 -0.01 19.52
CA SER A 570 -5.10 0.07 19.93
C SER A 570 -5.42 1.30 20.79
N ALA A 571 -4.56 2.33 20.79
CA ALA A 571 -4.72 3.55 21.58
C ALA A 571 -4.29 4.82 20.82
N THR A 572 -4.78 5.98 21.27
CA THR A 572 -4.45 7.29 20.70
C THR A 572 -3.20 7.90 21.34
N PHE A 573 -2.44 8.73 20.62
CA PHE A 573 -1.30 9.45 21.20
C PHE A 573 -1.73 10.55 22.18
N ASP A 574 -1.11 10.55 23.37
CA ASP A 574 -1.12 11.61 24.39
C ASP A 574 0.32 11.96 24.87
N GLU A 575 0.48 13.03 25.67
CA GLU A 575 1.80 13.47 26.17
C GLU A 575 2.53 12.41 27.03
N GLU A 576 1.81 11.50 27.72
CA GLU A 576 2.42 10.43 28.53
C GLU A 576 2.82 9.20 27.68
N SER A 577 2.14 8.95 26.57
CA SER A 577 2.37 7.82 25.68
C SER A 577 3.76 7.86 25.03
N GLN A 578 4.28 9.06 24.71
CA GLN A 578 5.62 9.24 24.17
C GLN A 578 6.74 8.75 25.11
N ALA A 579 6.47 8.67 26.42
CA ALA A 579 7.42 8.16 27.41
C ALA A 579 7.42 6.62 27.52
N LYS A 580 6.35 5.95 27.07
CA LYS A 580 6.23 4.49 27.05
C LYS A 580 6.87 3.92 25.78
N ARG A 581 8.20 3.91 25.74
CA ARG A 581 8.96 3.16 24.72
C ARG A 581 9.06 1.70 25.16
N PRO A 582 8.26 0.75 24.62
CA PRO A 582 8.67 -0.64 24.67
C PRO A 582 10.00 -0.80 23.93
N SER A 583 10.65 -1.92 24.19
CA SER A 583 11.70 -2.51 23.36
C SER A 583 11.31 -2.47 21.88
N VAL A 584 11.93 -1.53 21.16
CA VAL A 584 11.79 -1.37 19.71
C VAL A 584 12.08 -2.72 19.06
N GLN A 585 11.13 -3.23 18.28
CA GLN A 585 11.34 -4.42 17.46
C GLN A 585 12.49 -4.13 16.49
N VAL A 586 13.47 -5.03 16.38
CA VAL A 586 14.57 -4.92 15.42
C VAL A 586 14.52 -6.13 14.53
N GLY A 587 14.43 -5.91 13.22
CA GLY A 587 14.41 -6.98 12.22
C GLY A 587 15.79 -7.36 11.72
N ASP A 588 15.98 -8.64 11.41
CA ASP A 588 17.16 -9.22 10.75
C ASP A 588 16.77 -9.77 9.36
N PRO A 589 16.88 -8.96 8.29
CA PRO A 589 16.52 -9.41 6.94
C PRO A 589 17.46 -10.50 6.40
N PHE A 590 18.65 -10.71 6.98
CA PHE A 590 19.53 -11.79 6.56
C PHE A 590 19.04 -13.13 7.10
N MET A 591 18.59 -13.17 8.36
CA MET A 591 17.88 -14.31 8.93
C MET A 591 16.59 -14.59 8.14
N GLU A 592 15.79 -13.56 7.82
CA GLU A 592 14.55 -13.76 7.07
C GLU A 592 14.81 -14.27 5.64
N LYS A 593 15.89 -13.84 4.99
CA LYS A 593 16.28 -14.41 3.70
C LYS A 593 16.58 -15.90 3.79
N LEU A 594 17.32 -16.35 4.80
CA LEU A 594 17.57 -17.78 5.05
C LEU A 594 16.26 -18.52 5.37
N LEU A 595 15.34 -17.89 6.10
CA LEU A 595 14.03 -18.42 6.46
C LEU A 595 13.13 -18.64 5.24
N ILE A 596 13.13 -17.72 4.27
CA ILE A 596 12.46 -17.86 2.98
C ILE A 596 13.00 -19.09 2.23
N GLU A 597 14.32 -19.22 2.07
CA GLU A 597 14.88 -20.35 1.32
C GLU A 597 14.65 -21.70 2.03
N CYS A 598 14.69 -21.71 3.36
CA CYS A 598 14.33 -22.84 4.22
C CYS A 598 12.87 -23.27 4.01
N CYS A 599 11.91 -22.34 4.13
CA CYS A 599 10.49 -22.60 3.89
C CYS A 599 10.23 -23.12 2.47
N MET A 600 10.88 -22.53 1.46
CA MET A 600 10.73 -22.99 0.07
C MET A 600 11.33 -24.39 -0.17
N GLU A 601 12.27 -24.89 0.64
CA GLU A 601 12.70 -26.30 0.60
C GLU A 601 11.72 -27.22 1.34
N ILE A 602 11.25 -26.80 2.51
CA ILE A 602 10.20 -27.46 3.29
C ILE A 602 8.91 -27.68 2.48
N TYR A 603 8.50 -26.71 1.65
CA TYR A 603 7.31 -26.80 0.80
C TYR A 603 7.51 -27.75 -0.38
N ARG A 604 8.67 -27.73 -1.04
CA ARG A 604 9.00 -28.64 -2.16
C ARG A 604 9.07 -30.12 -1.73
N GLU A 605 9.44 -30.39 -0.49
CA GLU A 605 9.42 -31.74 0.10
C GLU A 605 8.09 -32.08 0.81
N ASP A 606 7.09 -31.18 0.76
CA ASP A 606 5.78 -31.31 1.39
C ASP A 606 5.85 -31.73 2.87
N LEU A 607 6.68 -31.04 3.67
CA LEU A 607 6.95 -31.47 5.05
C LEU A 607 5.98 -30.92 6.10
N VAL A 608 5.22 -29.89 5.78
CA VAL A 608 4.27 -29.22 6.69
C VAL A 608 2.83 -29.60 6.39
N VAL A 609 2.06 -29.80 7.46
CA VAL A 609 0.60 -29.96 7.45
C VAL A 609 -0.09 -28.60 7.49
N GLY A 610 0.50 -27.66 8.25
CA GLY A 610 0.12 -26.25 8.31
C GLY A 610 1.29 -25.42 8.79
N ILE A 611 1.24 -24.12 8.50
CA ILE A 611 2.28 -23.16 8.85
C ILE A 611 1.62 -21.79 9.13
N GLN A 612 2.19 -21.03 10.06
CA GLN A 612 1.77 -19.68 10.44
C GLN A 612 3.01 -18.82 10.67
N ASP A 613 2.93 -17.53 10.39
CA ASP A 613 3.95 -16.57 10.82
C ASP A 613 3.81 -16.21 12.31
N LEU A 614 4.75 -15.41 12.83
CA LEU A 614 4.62 -14.76 14.13
C LEU A 614 4.80 -13.25 13.97
N GLY A 615 3.71 -12.55 13.66
CA GLY A 615 3.57 -11.10 13.80
C GLY A 615 3.12 -10.66 15.20
N ALA A 616 2.08 -9.82 15.23
CA ALA A 616 1.43 -9.35 16.45
C ALA A 616 1.04 -10.50 17.39
N ALA A 617 1.18 -10.27 18.71
CA ALA A 617 0.93 -11.30 19.74
C ALA A 617 1.77 -12.60 19.65
N GLY A 618 2.70 -12.73 18.69
CA GLY A 618 3.70 -13.79 18.60
C GLY A 618 3.17 -15.20 18.85
N VAL A 619 3.71 -15.85 19.89
CA VAL A 619 3.36 -17.24 20.24
C VAL A 619 1.90 -17.38 20.66
N SER A 620 1.31 -16.35 21.27
CA SER A 620 -0.11 -16.36 21.67
C SER A 620 -1.04 -16.52 20.47
N CYS A 621 -0.83 -15.71 19.44
CA CYS A 621 -1.62 -15.75 18.22
C CYS A 621 -1.45 -17.08 17.50
N ALA A 622 -0.23 -17.41 17.06
CA ALA A 622 0.04 -18.59 16.26
C ALA A 622 -0.46 -19.90 16.93
N THR A 623 -0.28 -20.07 18.24
CA THR A 623 -0.77 -21.28 18.94
C THR A 623 -2.29 -21.30 19.13
N THR A 624 -2.93 -20.15 19.32
CA THR A 624 -4.39 -20.07 19.52
C THR A 624 -5.13 -20.29 18.20
N GLU A 625 -4.70 -19.63 17.13
CA GLU A 625 -5.32 -19.74 15.80
C GLU A 625 -5.15 -21.15 15.22
N LEU A 626 -3.92 -21.70 15.22
CA LEU A 626 -3.68 -23.07 14.76
C LEU A 626 -4.50 -24.10 15.57
N ALA A 627 -4.67 -23.90 16.88
CA ALA A 627 -5.47 -24.78 17.72
C ALA A 627 -6.99 -24.63 17.46
N ALA A 628 -7.47 -23.43 17.14
CA ALA A 628 -8.87 -23.15 16.83
C ALA A 628 -9.26 -23.69 15.44
N ALA A 629 -8.44 -23.44 14.41
CA ALA A 629 -8.64 -23.90 13.03
C ALA A 629 -8.31 -25.40 12.81
N GLY A 630 -7.63 -26.04 13.76
CA GLY A 630 -7.22 -27.45 13.71
C GLY A 630 -8.24 -28.44 14.30
N THR A 631 -7.75 -29.48 15.01
CA THR A 631 -8.62 -30.42 15.74
C THR A 631 -9.14 -29.90 17.09
N GLY A 632 -9.06 -28.59 17.34
CA GLY A 632 -9.59 -27.94 18.54
C GLY A 632 -8.69 -27.99 19.78
N GLY A 633 -7.44 -28.45 19.69
CA GLY A 633 -6.56 -28.53 20.84
C GLY A 633 -5.06 -28.58 20.52
N MET A 634 -4.26 -28.12 21.47
CA MET A 634 -2.81 -28.11 21.38
C MET A 634 -2.19 -28.13 22.79
N ARG A 635 -1.07 -28.83 22.95
CA ARG A 635 -0.27 -28.86 24.18
C ARG A 635 1.11 -28.29 23.93
N VAL A 636 1.46 -27.20 24.62
CA VAL A 636 2.73 -26.47 24.45
C VAL A 636 3.54 -26.49 25.75
N VAL A 637 4.85 -26.72 25.63
CA VAL A 637 5.81 -26.62 26.74
C VAL A 637 6.58 -25.32 26.55
N LEU A 638 6.23 -24.28 27.30
CA LEU A 638 6.79 -22.95 27.12
C LEU A 638 8.29 -22.89 27.48
N ASP A 639 8.76 -23.77 28.37
CA ASP A 639 10.20 -23.97 28.66
C ASP A 639 11.03 -24.39 27.44
N ALA A 640 10.40 -24.87 26.36
CA ALA A 640 11.07 -25.26 25.12
C ALA A 640 11.18 -24.12 24.09
N VAL A 641 10.56 -22.95 24.32
CA VAL A 641 10.69 -21.80 23.42
C VAL A 641 12.12 -21.27 23.48
N PRO A 642 12.85 -21.15 22.35
CA PRO A 642 14.20 -20.59 22.35
C PRO A 642 14.18 -19.11 22.75
N LEU A 643 14.87 -18.76 23.84
CA LEU A 643 14.92 -17.40 24.38
C LEU A 643 16.27 -16.73 24.13
N ARG A 644 16.24 -15.45 23.72
CA ARG A 644 17.40 -14.56 23.70
C ARG A 644 17.70 -13.99 25.09
N ASP A 645 16.65 -13.81 25.89
CA ASP A 645 16.72 -13.40 27.29
C ASP A 645 16.03 -14.44 28.19
N ALA A 646 16.82 -15.09 29.05
CA ALA A 646 16.33 -16.13 29.96
C ALA A 646 15.57 -15.57 31.20
N THR A 647 15.44 -14.25 31.33
CA THR A 647 14.70 -13.59 32.42
C THR A 647 13.23 -13.34 32.09
N LEU A 648 12.81 -13.54 30.83
CA LEU A 648 11.43 -13.38 30.37
C LEU A 648 10.46 -14.24 31.21
N ARG A 649 9.37 -13.59 31.65
CA ARG A 649 8.23 -14.24 32.30
C ARG A 649 7.34 -14.93 31.25
N PRO A 650 6.52 -15.92 31.64
CA PRO A 650 5.64 -16.63 30.69
C PRO A 650 4.77 -15.70 29.83
N GLU A 651 4.16 -14.69 30.44
CA GLU A 651 3.36 -13.67 29.76
C GLU A 651 4.18 -12.84 28.75
N GLU A 652 5.47 -12.60 29.01
CA GLU A 652 6.38 -11.85 28.13
C GLU A 652 6.86 -12.70 26.95
N ILE A 653 7.10 -14.00 27.15
CA ILE A 653 7.40 -14.96 26.07
C ILE A 653 6.19 -15.07 25.13
N LEU A 654 4.99 -15.10 25.69
CA LEU A 654 3.73 -15.22 24.97
C LEU A 654 3.36 -13.97 24.16
N MET A 655 3.63 -12.78 24.69
CA MET A 655 3.36 -11.48 24.04
C MET A 655 4.54 -10.93 23.21
N SER A 656 5.67 -11.64 23.15
CA SER A 656 6.85 -11.17 22.40
C SER A 656 6.60 -11.14 20.90
N GLU A 657 6.82 -9.97 20.31
CA GLU A 657 6.72 -9.67 18.87
C GLU A 657 8.12 -9.65 18.23
N SER A 658 9.07 -10.47 18.73
CA SER A 658 10.35 -10.71 18.06
C SER A 658 10.13 -11.19 16.62
N GLN A 659 10.89 -10.61 15.70
CA GLN A 659 10.73 -10.79 14.25
C GLN A 659 11.31 -12.13 13.76
N GLU A 660 11.19 -12.38 12.45
CA GLU A 660 11.78 -13.55 11.76
C GLU A 660 11.48 -14.92 12.39
N ARG A 661 10.23 -15.12 12.84
CA ARG A 661 9.76 -16.40 13.41
C ARG A 661 8.56 -16.94 12.65
N MET A 662 8.50 -18.26 12.53
CA MET A 662 7.41 -19.03 11.93
C MET A 662 7.06 -20.23 12.82
N MET A 663 5.81 -20.71 12.76
CA MET A 663 5.34 -21.92 13.45
C MET A 663 4.84 -22.95 12.44
N ALA A 664 5.34 -24.17 12.52
CA ALA A 664 4.96 -25.28 11.64
C ALA A 664 4.30 -26.43 12.41
N VAL A 665 3.31 -27.06 11.78
CA VAL A 665 2.69 -28.32 12.22
C VAL A 665 3.21 -29.44 11.30
N VAL A 666 3.94 -30.40 11.88
CA VAL A 666 4.69 -31.43 11.12
C VAL A 666 4.31 -32.83 11.61
N SER A 667 4.09 -33.77 10.69
CA SER A 667 3.77 -35.15 11.08
C SER A 667 5.00 -35.86 11.69
N PRO A 668 4.85 -36.73 12.71
CA PRO A 668 6.00 -37.25 13.48
C PRO A 668 7.08 -37.96 12.65
N ASP A 669 6.71 -38.53 11.51
CA ASP A 669 7.60 -39.19 10.54
C ASP A 669 8.42 -38.23 9.67
N LYS A 670 8.00 -36.96 9.56
CA LYS A 670 8.65 -35.90 8.77
C LYS A 670 9.52 -34.95 9.61
N VAL A 671 9.44 -35.01 10.95
CA VAL A 671 10.12 -34.08 11.87
C VAL A 671 11.63 -34.07 11.69
N ASP A 672 12.28 -35.25 11.63
CA ASP A 672 13.74 -35.31 11.49
C ASP A 672 14.20 -34.64 10.19
N ARG A 673 13.48 -34.86 9.08
CA ARG A 673 13.78 -34.24 7.78
C ARG A 673 13.55 -32.72 7.78
N PHE A 674 12.50 -32.26 8.46
CA PHE A 674 12.25 -30.82 8.67
C PHE A 674 13.42 -30.17 9.41
N LEU A 675 13.86 -30.76 10.53
CA LEU A 675 14.97 -30.24 11.33
C LEU A 675 16.32 -30.28 10.59
N GLU A 676 16.56 -31.28 9.74
CA GLU A 676 17.72 -31.32 8.84
C GLU A 676 17.76 -30.14 7.87
N ILE A 677 16.60 -29.75 7.29
CA ILE A 677 16.52 -28.60 6.37
C ILE A 677 16.71 -27.29 7.12
N CYS A 678 16.11 -27.12 8.30
CA CYS A 678 16.35 -25.94 9.13
C CYS A 678 17.84 -25.80 9.48
N ALA A 679 18.50 -26.90 9.91
CA ALA A 679 19.93 -26.90 10.19
C ALA A 679 20.80 -26.61 8.97
N LYS A 680 20.42 -27.08 7.77
CA LYS A 680 21.11 -26.79 6.50
C LYS A 680 21.11 -25.29 6.17
N TRP A 681 20.02 -24.59 6.47
CA TRP A 681 19.86 -23.16 6.24
C TRP A 681 20.25 -22.30 7.46
N GLU A 682 20.88 -22.91 8.47
CA GLU A 682 21.26 -22.26 9.74
C GLU A 682 20.08 -21.65 10.53
N ILE A 683 18.86 -22.09 10.25
CA ILE A 683 17.63 -21.68 10.93
C ILE A 683 17.44 -22.48 12.22
N PRO A 684 17.38 -21.85 13.40
CA PRO A 684 17.00 -22.52 14.63
C PRO A 684 15.58 -23.09 14.53
N ALA A 685 15.37 -24.32 14.98
CA ALA A 685 14.06 -24.97 15.01
C ALA A 685 13.91 -25.82 16.27
N THR A 686 12.77 -25.74 16.96
CA THR A 686 12.52 -26.49 18.20
C THR A 686 11.08 -26.97 18.27
N VAL A 687 10.89 -28.26 18.57
CA VAL A 687 9.57 -28.84 18.87
C VAL A 687 9.13 -28.32 20.23
N ILE A 688 8.15 -27.40 20.24
CA ILE A 688 7.60 -26.79 21.46
C ILE A 688 6.32 -27.47 21.94
N GLY A 689 5.68 -28.30 21.11
CA GLY A 689 4.39 -28.89 21.46
C GLY A 689 3.88 -29.98 20.52
N GLU A 690 2.60 -30.33 20.71
CA GLU A 690 1.85 -31.27 19.87
C GLU A 690 0.38 -30.86 19.74
N VAL A 691 -0.22 -31.18 18.60
CA VAL A 691 -1.66 -31.03 18.34
C VAL A 691 -2.44 -32.09 19.12
N THR A 692 -3.60 -31.74 19.67
CA THR A 692 -4.46 -32.64 20.44
C THR A 692 -5.92 -32.61 19.96
N ASP A 693 -6.72 -33.57 20.41
CA ASP A 693 -8.17 -33.67 20.22
C ASP A 693 -8.97 -33.26 21.48
N THR A 694 -8.31 -32.60 22.44
CA THR A 694 -8.85 -32.34 23.78
C THR A 694 -9.87 -31.20 23.85
N GLY A 695 -10.03 -30.40 22.79
CA GLY A 695 -10.85 -29.17 22.83
C GLY A 695 -10.23 -28.04 23.63
N ARG A 696 -8.91 -28.11 23.92
CA ARG A 696 -8.20 -27.22 24.87
C ARG A 696 -6.81 -26.86 24.36
N LEU A 697 -6.44 -25.59 24.51
CA LEU A 697 -5.07 -25.09 24.43
C LEU A 697 -4.49 -25.13 25.86
N VAL A 698 -3.49 -25.99 26.07
CA VAL A 698 -2.85 -26.21 27.36
C VAL A 698 -1.37 -25.86 27.26
N MET A 699 -0.91 -24.89 28.04
CA MET A 699 0.51 -24.51 28.10
C MET A 699 1.09 -24.73 29.49
N THR A 700 2.28 -25.31 29.55
CA THR A 700 3.01 -25.54 30.81
C THR A 700 4.29 -24.72 30.88
N TRP A 701 4.61 -24.22 32.08
CA TRP A 701 5.88 -23.58 32.41
C TRP A 701 6.43 -24.17 33.71
N ARG A 702 7.67 -24.66 33.70
CA ARG A 702 8.36 -25.27 34.85
C ARG A 702 7.58 -26.40 35.53
N GLY A 703 6.78 -27.11 34.74
CA GLY A 703 5.91 -28.22 35.19
C GLY A 703 4.53 -27.82 35.71
N GLU A 704 4.23 -26.53 35.84
CA GLU A 704 2.91 -26.01 36.21
C GLU A 704 2.09 -25.67 34.95
N VAL A 705 0.76 -25.86 35.00
CA VAL A 705 -0.15 -25.42 33.92
C VAL A 705 -0.43 -23.93 34.07
N ILE A 706 -0.01 -23.12 33.11
CA ILE A 706 -0.17 -21.66 33.13
C ILE A 706 -1.30 -21.16 32.21
N VAL A 707 -1.68 -21.96 31.21
CA VAL A 707 -2.79 -21.68 30.30
C VAL A 707 -3.59 -22.96 30.17
N ASP A 708 -4.90 -22.89 30.40
CA ASP A 708 -5.86 -23.93 30.07
C ASP A 708 -7.17 -23.25 29.62
N ILE A 709 -7.30 -23.07 28.30
CA ILE A 709 -8.41 -22.34 27.67
C ILE A 709 -9.00 -23.13 26.49
N PRO A 710 -10.28 -22.92 26.11
CA PRO A 710 -10.73 -23.25 24.76
C PRO A 710 -10.02 -22.29 23.78
N PRO A 711 -9.40 -22.75 22.68
CA PRO A 711 -8.69 -21.85 21.77
C PRO A 711 -9.63 -20.87 21.06
N GLY A 712 -10.80 -21.34 20.61
CA GLY A 712 -11.80 -20.51 19.91
C GLY A 712 -12.34 -19.34 20.74
N THR A 713 -12.31 -19.40 22.08
CA THR A 713 -12.77 -18.26 22.90
C THR A 713 -11.80 -17.08 22.86
N ALA A 714 -10.53 -17.30 22.53
CA ALA A 714 -9.54 -16.25 22.34
C ALA A 714 -9.44 -15.80 20.87
N ALA A 715 -9.47 -16.72 19.89
CA ALA A 715 -9.39 -16.38 18.46
C ALA A 715 -10.72 -15.92 17.84
N ASP A 716 -11.77 -16.76 17.90
CA ASP A 716 -13.00 -16.57 17.13
C ASP A 716 -14.04 -15.72 17.87
N GLU A 717 -14.23 -16.00 19.17
CA GLU A 717 -15.29 -15.41 19.99
C GLU A 717 -14.90 -14.07 20.62
N GLY A 718 -13.91 -13.36 20.08
CA GLY A 718 -13.57 -12.00 20.52
C GLY A 718 -14.78 -11.04 20.56
N PRO A 719 -14.68 -9.91 21.30
CA PRO A 719 -15.72 -8.90 21.29
C PRO A 719 -15.98 -8.42 19.85
N VAL A 720 -17.25 -8.12 19.55
CA VAL A 720 -17.66 -7.50 18.29
C VAL A 720 -18.60 -6.37 18.65
N TYR A 721 -18.24 -5.15 18.24
CA TYR A 721 -18.94 -3.93 18.60
C TYR A 721 -19.70 -3.36 17.41
N GLU A 722 -21.00 -3.16 17.59
CA GLU A 722 -21.79 -2.22 16.78
C GLU A 722 -21.57 -0.82 17.37
N ARG A 723 -20.42 -0.20 17.04
CA ARG A 723 -20.08 1.16 17.47
C ARG A 723 -21.14 2.16 16.99
N PRO A 724 -21.54 3.15 17.79
CA PRO A 724 -22.42 4.22 17.32
C PRO A 724 -21.68 5.05 16.25
N TYR A 725 -22.39 5.47 15.21
CA TYR A 725 -21.81 6.30 14.16
C TYR A 725 -22.81 7.30 13.57
N GLU A 726 -22.35 8.52 13.26
CA GLU A 726 -23.14 9.60 12.65
C GLU A 726 -22.24 10.47 11.74
N PRO A 727 -22.77 11.16 10.72
CA PRO A 727 -21.94 11.98 9.84
C PRO A 727 -21.15 13.05 10.63
N PRO A 728 -19.86 13.29 10.34
CA PRO A 728 -19.07 14.34 10.99
C PRO A 728 -19.79 15.69 10.95
N ALA A 729 -19.81 16.39 12.09
CA ALA A 729 -20.57 17.62 12.26
C ALA A 729 -20.20 18.75 11.27
N ASP A 730 -18.99 18.72 10.72
CA ASP A 730 -18.47 19.70 9.77
C ASP A 730 -18.59 19.28 8.29
N LEU A 731 -19.08 18.06 8.00
CA LEU A 731 -19.20 17.51 6.65
C LEU A 731 -20.05 18.41 5.73
N GLY A 732 -21.17 18.94 6.25
CA GLY A 732 -22.02 19.85 5.48
C GLY A 732 -21.33 21.18 5.14
N SER A 733 -20.49 21.71 6.04
CA SER A 733 -19.72 22.93 5.79
C SER A 733 -18.60 22.72 4.77
N ILE A 734 -17.78 21.66 4.93
CA ILE A 734 -16.65 21.40 4.03
C ILE A 734 -17.12 21.08 2.61
N GLN A 735 -18.22 20.32 2.45
CA GLN A 735 -18.84 20.07 1.14
C GLN A 735 -19.43 21.33 0.49
N SER A 736 -19.88 22.31 1.29
CA SER A 736 -20.43 23.56 0.77
C SER A 736 -19.38 24.61 0.38
N ASP A 737 -18.16 24.51 0.91
CA ASP A 737 -17.07 25.43 0.61
C ASP A 737 -16.38 25.04 -0.71
N THR A 738 -17.04 25.28 -1.84
CA THR A 738 -16.56 24.81 -3.15
C THR A 738 -15.36 25.63 -3.67
N PRO A 739 -14.40 25.01 -4.39
CA PRO A 739 -13.29 25.71 -5.06
C PRO A 739 -13.71 26.77 -6.10
N GLY A 740 -14.98 26.81 -6.51
CA GLY A 740 -15.49 27.81 -7.46
C GLY A 740 -15.38 29.27 -7.01
N ARG A 741 -15.07 29.53 -5.72
CA ARG A 741 -14.75 30.87 -5.20
C ARG A 741 -13.28 31.27 -5.36
N LEU A 742 -12.40 30.32 -5.68
CA LEU A 742 -10.97 30.56 -5.81
C LEU A 742 -10.66 31.23 -7.16
N ALA A 743 -9.64 32.09 -7.20
CA ALA A 743 -9.29 32.79 -8.43
C ALA A 743 -8.64 31.81 -9.42
N ARG A 744 -9.10 31.80 -10.67
CA ARG A 744 -8.45 31.02 -11.73
C ARG A 744 -7.28 31.82 -12.35
N PRO A 745 -6.24 31.14 -12.85
CA PRO A 745 -5.27 31.72 -13.78
C PRO A 745 -5.98 32.53 -14.88
N ALA A 746 -5.64 33.81 -15.01
CA ALA A 746 -6.39 34.75 -15.84
C ALA A 746 -5.82 34.89 -17.26
N ASN A 747 -4.59 34.43 -17.48
CA ASN A 747 -3.87 34.55 -18.76
C ASN A 747 -2.91 33.37 -18.98
N ALA A 748 -2.20 33.37 -20.12
CA ALA A 748 -1.32 32.27 -20.52
C ALA A 748 -0.07 32.10 -19.63
N ASP A 749 0.48 33.20 -19.09
CA ASP A 749 1.63 33.16 -18.17
C ASP A 749 1.20 32.62 -16.81
N ASP A 750 0.00 32.98 -16.32
CA ASP A 750 -0.56 32.41 -15.09
C ASP A 750 -0.76 30.89 -15.22
N LEU A 751 -1.29 30.42 -16.37
CA LEU A 751 -1.46 28.99 -16.66
C LEU A 751 -0.11 28.27 -16.70
N ARG A 752 0.89 28.84 -17.39
CA ARG A 752 2.26 28.33 -17.46
C ARG A 752 2.88 28.16 -16.07
N ASN A 753 2.75 29.19 -15.24
CA ASN A 753 3.27 29.20 -13.88
C ASN A 753 2.52 28.22 -12.97
N THR A 754 1.22 28.01 -13.19
CA THR A 754 0.43 26.98 -12.49
C THR A 754 0.94 25.57 -12.82
N VAL A 755 1.27 25.26 -14.08
CA VAL A 755 1.90 23.98 -14.45
C VAL A 755 3.22 23.77 -13.72
N LEU A 756 4.10 24.79 -13.68
CA LEU A 756 5.40 24.70 -13.01
C LEU A 756 5.28 24.54 -11.49
N TRP A 757 4.34 25.26 -10.87
CA TRP A 757 4.12 25.18 -9.42
C TRP A 757 3.55 23.82 -9.03
N LEU A 758 2.59 23.30 -9.79
CA LEU A 758 2.06 21.95 -9.57
C LEU A 758 3.14 20.90 -9.78
N ALA A 759 3.85 20.88 -10.91
CA ALA A 759 4.93 19.92 -11.16
C ALA A 759 6.04 19.94 -10.09
N GLY A 760 6.25 21.09 -9.43
CA GLY A 760 7.20 21.26 -8.32
C GLY A 760 6.60 21.17 -6.91
N SER A 761 5.35 20.73 -6.73
CA SER A 761 4.71 20.55 -5.41
C SER A 761 5.11 19.22 -4.75
N PRO A 762 5.05 19.06 -3.41
CA PRO A 762 5.47 17.80 -2.75
C PRO A 762 4.81 16.52 -3.30
N ASN A 763 3.52 16.58 -3.61
CA ASN A 763 2.74 15.43 -4.05
C ASN A 763 2.97 15.10 -5.53
N LEU A 764 3.31 16.09 -6.36
CA LEU A 764 3.51 15.95 -7.80
C LEU A 764 4.99 15.97 -8.24
N ALA A 765 5.91 16.36 -7.37
CA ALA A 765 7.34 16.36 -7.65
C ALA A 765 7.92 14.94 -7.74
N GLY A 766 9.01 14.78 -8.49
CA GLY A 766 9.63 13.50 -8.79
C GLY A 766 10.11 12.76 -7.55
N LYS A 767 9.54 11.58 -7.29
CA LYS A 767 9.86 10.70 -6.15
C LYS A 767 11.21 9.97 -6.28
N THR A 768 12.11 10.42 -7.15
CA THR A 768 13.41 9.78 -7.44
C THR A 768 14.29 9.66 -6.20
N TRP A 769 14.27 10.64 -5.28
CA TRP A 769 15.05 10.54 -4.04
C TRP A 769 14.62 9.36 -3.15
N VAL A 770 13.31 9.10 -3.04
CA VAL A 770 12.78 7.92 -2.32
C VAL A 770 13.16 6.65 -3.09
N THR A 771 12.72 6.57 -4.34
CA THR A 771 12.71 5.33 -5.14
C THR A 771 14.09 4.89 -5.66
N SER A 772 15.10 5.77 -5.66
CA SER A 772 16.49 5.39 -6.00
C SER A 772 17.22 4.66 -4.87
N GLN A 773 16.67 4.64 -3.65
CA GLN A 773 17.23 3.91 -2.51
C GLN A 773 16.78 2.43 -2.50
N TYR A 774 15.79 2.07 -3.32
CA TYR A 774 15.26 0.72 -3.42
C TYR A 774 15.88 -0.03 -4.62
N ASP A 775 16.18 -1.32 -4.45
CA ASP A 775 16.42 -2.21 -5.58
C ASP A 775 15.13 -2.39 -6.37
N ARG A 776 15.26 -2.53 -7.70
CA ARG A 776 14.15 -2.78 -8.63
C ARG A 776 14.47 -3.84 -9.70
N TYR A 777 15.59 -4.55 -9.57
CA TYR A 777 16.17 -5.42 -10.61
C TYR A 777 16.49 -6.84 -10.14
N VAL A 778 16.63 -7.07 -8.84
CA VAL A 778 16.90 -8.38 -8.26
C VAL A 778 15.83 -9.39 -8.67
N LEU A 779 16.22 -10.66 -8.76
CA LEU A 779 15.49 -11.75 -9.45
C LEU A 779 15.36 -11.60 -10.99
N GLY A 780 15.64 -10.45 -11.60
CA GLY A 780 15.66 -10.28 -13.06
C GLY A 780 14.29 -10.31 -13.76
N ASN A 781 13.21 -10.19 -12.99
CA ASN A 781 11.84 -10.36 -13.45
C ASN A 781 11.03 -9.05 -13.54
N THR A 782 11.53 -7.94 -12.98
CA THR A 782 10.91 -6.62 -13.11
C THR A 782 10.92 -6.16 -14.57
N VAL A 783 9.76 -5.71 -15.05
CA VAL A 783 9.53 -5.29 -16.44
C VAL A 783 9.13 -3.82 -16.53
N LEU A 784 8.38 -3.34 -15.54
CA LEU A 784 8.15 -1.93 -15.22
C LEU A 784 8.25 -1.76 -13.70
N ALA A 785 8.67 -0.58 -13.27
CA ALA A 785 8.66 -0.15 -11.88
C ALA A 785 8.57 1.39 -11.84
N MET A 786 8.45 1.96 -10.65
CA MET A 786 8.52 3.41 -10.37
C MET A 786 9.42 4.19 -11.37
N PRO A 787 8.94 5.26 -12.01
CA PRO A 787 7.68 5.98 -11.77
C PRO A 787 6.50 5.58 -12.69
N GLU A 788 6.52 4.42 -13.34
CA GLU A 788 5.40 4.00 -14.22
C GLU A 788 4.10 3.73 -13.41
N ASP A 789 2.92 4.00 -13.99
CA ASP A 789 1.57 3.85 -13.38
C ASP A 789 1.37 2.58 -12.52
N ALA A 790 1.96 1.45 -12.94
CA ALA A 790 1.95 0.21 -12.17
C ALA A 790 3.27 -0.55 -12.35
N GLY A 791 3.72 -1.20 -11.27
CA GLY A 791 4.86 -2.13 -11.30
C GLY A 791 4.47 -3.41 -12.03
N VAL A 792 5.35 -3.97 -12.87
CA VAL A 792 5.07 -5.18 -13.66
C VAL A 792 6.17 -6.21 -13.47
N ILE A 793 5.78 -7.44 -13.10
CA ILE A 793 6.68 -8.59 -12.89
C ILE A 793 6.36 -9.71 -13.89
N ARG A 794 7.40 -10.29 -14.50
CA ARG A 794 7.32 -11.51 -15.31
C ARG A 794 7.29 -12.76 -14.41
N LEU A 795 6.38 -13.69 -14.68
CA LEU A 795 6.26 -14.98 -13.99
C LEU A 795 6.79 -16.16 -14.82
N ASP A 796 6.75 -16.02 -16.14
CA ASP A 796 7.06 -17.08 -17.11
C ASP A 796 7.97 -16.53 -18.21
N ASP A 797 9.20 -17.03 -18.31
CA ASP A 797 10.19 -16.60 -19.29
C ASP A 797 9.83 -17.01 -20.73
N GLU A 798 9.21 -18.17 -20.92
CA GLU A 798 8.90 -18.70 -22.25
C GLU A 798 7.61 -18.08 -22.80
N GLY A 799 6.52 -18.19 -22.02
CA GLY A 799 5.20 -17.72 -22.41
C GLY A 799 4.95 -16.24 -22.12
N GLY A 800 5.83 -15.55 -21.40
CA GLY A 800 5.73 -14.13 -21.11
C GLY A 800 4.63 -13.72 -20.14
N LEU A 801 3.99 -14.67 -19.43
CA LEU A 801 2.96 -14.35 -18.43
C LEU A 801 3.54 -13.43 -17.36
N GLY A 802 2.77 -12.45 -16.91
CA GLY A 802 3.15 -11.58 -15.81
C GLY A 802 1.97 -10.96 -15.08
N ILE A 803 2.29 -10.21 -14.04
CA ILE A 803 1.34 -9.45 -13.22
C ILE A 803 1.70 -7.97 -13.23
N ALA A 804 0.70 -7.13 -13.04
CA ALA A 804 0.84 -5.70 -12.77
C ALA A 804 0.22 -5.37 -11.41
N LEU A 805 0.79 -4.41 -10.69
CA LEU A 805 0.33 -3.97 -9.38
C LEU A 805 0.40 -2.44 -9.27
N SER A 806 -0.68 -1.82 -8.79
CA SER A 806 -0.72 -0.41 -8.35
C SER A 806 -1.27 -0.32 -6.92
N LEU A 807 -1.07 0.82 -6.26
CA LEU A 807 -1.39 1.04 -4.84
C LEU A 807 -1.67 2.54 -4.60
N ASP A 808 -2.92 2.89 -4.28
CA ASP A 808 -3.43 4.26 -4.42
C ASP A 808 -4.43 4.60 -3.28
N GLY A 809 -4.45 5.84 -2.78
CA GLY A 809 -5.26 6.17 -1.59
C GLY A 809 -5.46 7.65 -1.28
N ASN A 810 -6.21 8.38 -2.12
CA ASN A 810 -6.44 9.82 -1.95
C ASN A 810 -7.32 10.17 -0.72
N GLY A 811 -6.66 10.51 0.40
CA GLY A 811 -7.32 10.88 1.66
C GLY A 811 -8.12 12.19 1.60
N ARG A 812 -7.80 13.12 0.69
CA ARG A 812 -8.57 14.38 0.52
C ARG A 812 -9.96 14.07 -0.02
N TYR A 813 -10.06 13.24 -1.06
CA TYR A 813 -11.35 12.84 -1.61
C TYR A 813 -12.20 12.09 -0.57
N ALA A 814 -11.60 11.17 0.17
CA ALA A 814 -12.29 10.43 1.23
C ALA A 814 -12.68 11.31 2.44
N ARG A 815 -11.99 12.42 2.69
CA ARG A 815 -12.41 13.43 3.69
C ARG A 815 -13.68 14.18 3.24
N LEU A 816 -13.78 14.50 1.94
CA LEU A 816 -14.93 15.21 1.36
C LEU A 816 -16.17 14.31 1.21
N ASP A 817 -15.99 13.07 0.73
CA ASP A 817 -17.00 12.01 0.76
C ASP A 817 -16.29 10.66 0.89
N PRO A 818 -16.40 9.96 2.05
CA PRO A 818 -15.70 8.70 2.28
C PRO A 818 -16.20 7.55 1.41
N TYR A 819 -17.47 7.56 0.98
CA TYR A 819 -18.01 6.54 0.09
C TYR A 819 -17.44 6.75 -1.32
N ALA A 820 -17.51 7.97 -1.86
CA ALA A 820 -16.95 8.26 -3.18
C ALA A 820 -15.42 8.15 -3.19
N GLY A 821 -14.73 8.64 -2.16
CA GLY A 821 -13.26 8.59 -2.05
C GLY A 821 -12.69 7.18 -2.09
N ALA A 822 -13.34 6.21 -1.41
CA ALA A 822 -12.93 4.81 -1.50
C ALA A 822 -13.15 4.20 -2.90
N GLN A 823 -14.17 4.67 -3.64
CA GLN A 823 -14.41 4.27 -5.02
C GLN A 823 -13.40 4.92 -5.98
N LEU A 824 -12.98 6.17 -5.72
CA LEU A 824 -11.98 6.88 -6.50
C LEU A 824 -10.60 6.23 -6.35
N ALA A 825 -10.18 5.88 -5.12
CA ALA A 825 -8.93 5.15 -4.88
C ALA A 825 -8.89 3.78 -5.60
N LEU A 826 -10.01 3.03 -5.60
CA LEU A 826 -10.10 1.81 -6.42
C LEU A 826 -10.07 2.10 -7.92
N SER A 827 -10.73 3.17 -8.38
CA SER A 827 -10.80 3.53 -9.79
C SER A 827 -9.43 3.91 -10.35
N GLU A 828 -8.67 4.70 -9.59
CA GLU A 828 -7.29 5.07 -9.87
C GLU A 828 -6.39 3.83 -9.99
N SER A 829 -6.35 2.98 -8.97
CA SER A 829 -5.54 1.76 -8.97
C SER A 829 -5.90 0.77 -10.09
N TYR A 830 -7.20 0.62 -10.35
CA TYR A 830 -7.73 -0.20 -11.45
C TYR A 830 -7.31 0.33 -12.82
N ARG A 831 -7.31 1.65 -12.98
CA ARG A 831 -6.93 2.35 -14.20
C ARG A 831 -5.42 2.34 -14.42
N ASN A 832 -4.62 2.54 -13.37
CA ASN A 832 -3.16 2.46 -13.39
C ASN A 832 -2.67 1.08 -13.85
N VAL A 833 -3.24 0.01 -13.31
CA VAL A 833 -3.01 -1.36 -13.81
C VAL A 833 -3.38 -1.49 -15.29
N ALA A 834 -4.53 -0.94 -15.70
CA ALA A 834 -5.00 -1.01 -17.08
C ALA A 834 -4.18 -0.17 -18.09
N SER A 835 -3.60 0.97 -17.66
CA SER A 835 -2.71 1.81 -18.48
C SER A 835 -1.47 1.04 -18.95
N THR A 836 -0.93 0.14 -18.13
CA THR A 836 0.17 -0.74 -18.57
C THR A 836 -0.25 -1.78 -19.62
N GLY A 837 -1.56 -1.93 -19.87
CA GLY A 837 -2.16 -2.96 -20.72
C GLY A 837 -2.53 -4.25 -19.99
N ALA A 838 -2.34 -4.33 -18.66
CA ALA A 838 -2.76 -5.48 -17.86
C ALA A 838 -4.28 -5.47 -17.65
N ARG A 839 -4.92 -6.64 -17.63
CA ARG A 839 -6.33 -6.75 -17.22
C ARG A 839 -6.41 -6.76 -15.69
N PRO A 840 -7.08 -5.80 -15.02
CA PRO A 840 -7.32 -5.88 -13.58
C PRO A 840 -8.04 -7.17 -13.19
N LEU A 841 -7.71 -7.70 -12.02
CA LEU A 841 -8.11 -9.04 -11.58
C LEU A 841 -8.69 -9.05 -10.15
N ALA A 842 -8.01 -8.43 -9.19
CA ALA A 842 -8.33 -8.55 -7.77
C ALA A 842 -7.81 -7.36 -6.94
N VAL A 843 -8.32 -7.23 -5.71
CA VAL A 843 -8.09 -6.07 -4.83
C VAL A 843 -7.57 -6.52 -3.46
N THR A 844 -6.59 -5.79 -2.91
CA THR A 844 -6.28 -5.76 -1.47
C THR A 844 -6.49 -4.33 -0.94
N ASN A 845 -6.64 -4.16 0.38
CA ASN A 845 -6.87 -2.84 0.97
C ASN A 845 -6.21 -2.66 2.34
N CYS A 846 -5.79 -1.44 2.64
CA CYS A 846 -5.29 -0.99 3.93
C CYS A 846 -6.11 0.21 4.39
N LEU A 847 -7.00 0.00 5.35
CA LEU A 847 -7.98 1.00 5.79
C LEU A 847 -7.44 1.78 6.99
N ASN A 848 -6.88 2.97 6.76
CA ASN A 848 -6.28 3.80 7.80
C ASN A 848 -7.26 4.90 8.26
N PHE A 849 -7.65 4.87 9.53
CA PHE A 849 -8.66 5.76 10.15
C PHE A 849 -8.25 6.14 11.58
N GLY A 850 -8.91 7.17 12.13
CA GLY A 850 -8.79 7.58 13.53
C GLY A 850 -9.42 6.57 14.51
N SER A 851 -9.83 7.02 15.69
CA SER A 851 -10.47 6.17 16.71
C SER A 851 -11.88 5.75 16.27
N PRO A 852 -12.23 4.43 16.29
CA PRO A 852 -13.57 3.93 16.01
C PRO A 852 -14.56 4.20 17.15
N GLU A 853 -14.11 4.87 18.22
CA GLU A 853 -14.96 5.32 19.32
C GLU A 853 -15.57 6.70 19.04
N ASP A 854 -15.01 7.46 18.09
CA ASP A 854 -15.61 8.68 17.56
C ASP A 854 -16.70 8.33 16.53
N PRO A 855 -17.97 8.75 16.74
CA PRO A 855 -19.06 8.44 15.82
C PRO A 855 -18.87 8.97 14.39
N GLY A 856 -18.15 10.08 14.21
CA GLY A 856 -17.83 10.68 12.91
C GLY A 856 -16.82 9.85 12.13
N VAL A 857 -15.72 9.46 12.78
CA VAL A 857 -14.70 8.57 12.21
C VAL A 857 -15.30 7.21 11.86
N MET A 858 -16.11 6.65 12.76
CA MET A 858 -16.76 5.36 12.54
C MET A 858 -17.76 5.42 11.37
N TRP A 859 -18.46 6.56 11.18
CA TRP A 859 -19.31 6.77 10.00
C TRP A 859 -18.49 6.84 8.71
N GLN A 860 -17.34 7.54 8.74
CA GLN A 860 -16.43 7.59 7.58
C GLN A 860 -15.93 6.18 7.22
N PHE A 861 -15.53 5.37 8.20
CA PHE A 861 -15.13 3.97 7.98
C PHE A 861 -16.26 3.11 7.39
N ALA A 862 -17.46 3.20 7.95
CA ALA A 862 -18.63 2.47 7.47
C ALA A 862 -18.98 2.84 6.01
N ARG A 863 -18.90 4.12 5.65
CA ARG A 863 -19.17 4.61 4.29
C ARG A 863 -18.07 4.23 3.29
N ALA A 864 -16.79 4.27 3.69
CA ALA A 864 -15.67 3.88 2.85
C ALA A 864 -15.67 2.37 2.54
N THR A 865 -15.92 1.53 3.55
CA THR A 865 -16.05 0.07 3.37
C THR A 865 -17.23 -0.29 2.47
N GLU A 866 -18.39 0.36 2.65
CA GLU A 866 -19.56 0.19 1.79
C GLU A 866 -19.26 0.59 0.33
N GLY A 867 -18.64 1.75 0.12
CA GLY A 867 -18.27 2.27 -1.21
C GLY A 867 -17.30 1.36 -1.95
N LEU A 868 -16.24 0.91 -1.26
CA LEU A 868 -15.28 -0.05 -1.81
C LEU A 868 -15.95 -1.38 -2.19
N ALA A 869 -16.81 -1.93 -1.33
CA ALA A 869 -17.50 -3.19 -1.60
C ALA A 869 -18.43 -3.10 -2.82
N ASP A 870 -19.18 -1.99 -2.94
CA ASP A 870 -20.05 -1.72 -4.08
C ASP A 870 -19.26 -1.55 -5.39
N ALA A 871 -18.09 -0.88 -5.34
CA ALA A 871 -17.26 -0.69 -6.52
C ALA A 871 -16.53 -1.96 -6.97
N CYS A 872 -16.00 -2.76 -6.04
CA CYS A 872 -15.49 -4.10 -6.30
C CYS A 872 -16.54 -4.99 -6.98
N GLN A 873 -17.78 -4.96 -6.50
CA GLN A 873 -18.91 -5.68 -7.11
C GLN A 873 -19.21 -5.18 -8.54
N ALA A 874 -19.26 -3.86 -8.76
CA ALA A 874 -19.61 -3.26 -10.05
C ALA A 874 -18.52 -3.44 -11.14
N LEU A 875 -17.24 -3.35 -10.75
CA LEU A 875 -16.08 -3.58 -11.62
C LEU A 875 -15.78 -5.08 -11.82
N GLY A 876 -16.28 -5.96 -10.94
CA GLY A 876 -16.11 -7.40 -11.03
C GLY A 876 -14.77 -7.92 -10.49
N VAL A 877 -14.12 -7.15 -9.60
CA VAL A 877 -12.82 -7.49 -8.99
C VAL A 877 -13.03 -7.79 -7.49
N PRO A 878 -12.73 -9.01 -7.01
CA PRO A 878 -12.96 -9.37 -5.61
C PRO A 878 -11.86 -8.81 -4.70
N VAL A 879 -12.21 -8.57 -3.44
CA VAL A 879 -11.23 -8.35 -2.37
C VAL A 879 -10.67 -9.71 -1.92
N THR A 880 -9.33 -9.86 -1.95
CA THR A 880 -8.63 -11.08 -1.50
C THR A 880 -8.42 -11.09 0.01
N GLY A 881 -8.12 -9.92 0.56
CA GLY A 881 -7.79 -9.68 1.97
C GLY A 881 -7.30 -8.25 2.15
N GLY A 882 -6.95 -7.87 3.38
CA GLY A 882 -6.50 -6.52 3.71
C GLY A 882 -6.25 -6.35 5.19
N ASN A 883 -6.03 -5.10 5.59
CA ASN A 883 -5.72 -4.68 6.96
C ASN A 883 -6.54 -3.46 7.37
N VAL A 884 -6.82 -3.29 8.67
CA VAL A 884 -7.46 -2.10 9.22
C VAL A 884 -6.55 -1.48 10.29
N SER A 885 -6.18 -0.23 10.08
CA SER A 885 -5.44 0.57 11.05
C SER A 885 -6.38 1.62 11.62
N PHE A 886 -6.79 1.42 12.88
CA PHE A 886 -7.55 2.39 13.66
C PHE A 886 -6.62 3.20 14.59
N TYR A 887 -7.17 4.19 15.28
CA TYR A 887 -6.46 5.04 16.24
C TYR A 887 -5.30 5.86 15.65
N ASN A 888 -5.30 6.12 14.34
CA ASN A 888 -4.40 7.08 13.70
C ASN A 888 -4.89 8.52 14.00
N GLN A 889 -4.71 8.93 15.26
CA GLN A 889 -5.04 10.27 15.73
C GLN A 889 -4.18 10.68 16.92
N THR A 890 -3.95 11.99 17.04
CA THR A 890 -3.31 12.61 18.20
C THR A 890 -4.34 13.47 18.92
N GLU A 891 -4.48 13.28 20.23
CA GLU A 891 -5.59 13.84 21.02
C GLU A 891 -6.95 13.55 20.34
N SER A 892 -7.68 14.61 19.95
CA SER A 892 -8.98 14.56 19.27
C SER A 892 -8.91 14.80 17.76
N THR A 893 -7.71 14.93 17.17
CA THR A 893 -7.55 15.22 15.74
C THR A 893 -7.15 13.97 14.96
N PRO A 894 -8.08 13.34 14.20
CA PRO A 894 -7.76 12.23 13.33
C PRO A 894 -7.07 12.66 12.04
N ILE A 895 -6.37 11.71 11.42
CA ILE A 895 -5.99 11.82 10.01
C ILE A 895 -7.24 11.98 9.11
N ASN A 896 -7.02 12.42 7.87
CA ASN A 896 -8.02 12.19 6.83
C ASN A 896 -8.24 10.67 6.66
N PRO A 897 -9.48 10.18 6.47
CA PRO A 897 -9.74 8.77 6.23
C PRO A 897 -8.99 8.32 4.97
N THR A 898 -8.11 7.33 5.10
CA THR A 898 -7.17 6.96 4.03
C THR A 898 -7.29 5.47 3.71
N PRO A 899 -8.30 5.09 2.89
CA PRO A 899 -8.40 3.75 2.32
C PRO A 899 -7.38 3.60 1.19
N VAL A 900 -6.25 2.95 1.47
CA VAL A 900 -5.24 2.59 0.47
C VAL A 900 -5.67 1.31 -0.22
N ILE A 901 -5.82 1.32 -1.54
CA ILE A 901 -6.33 0.21 -2.34
C ILE A 901 -5.21 -0.28 -3.26
N GLY A 902 -4.89 -1.57 -3.20
CA GLY A 902 -3.96 -2.21 -4.12
C GLY A 902 -4.69 -3.09 -5.14
N VAL A 903 -4.47 -2.87 -6.43
CA VAL A 903 -5.06 -3.70 -7.50
C VAL A 903 -4.00 -4.56 -8.17
N LEU A 904 -4.28 -5.85 -8.29
CA LEU A 904 -3.52 -6.79 -9.11
C LEU A 904 -4.19 -6.95 -10.47
N GLY A 905 -3.40 -6.91 -11.54
CA GLY A 905 -3.81 -7.29 -12.89
C GLY A 905 -2.87 -8.30 -13.54
N VAL A 906 -3.29 -8.84 -14.69
CA VAL A 906 -2.57 -9.90 -15.43
C VAL A 906 -2.20 -9.46 -16.84
N HIS A 907 -0.96 -9.75 -17.22
CA HIS A 907 -0.44 -9.68 -18.58
C HIS A 907 -0.34 -11.08 -19.18
N ASP A 908 -1.04 -11.35 -20.28
CA ASP A 908 -0.84 -12.56 -21.08
C ASP A 908 0.60 -12.64 -21.65
N ASP A 909 1.21 -11.48 -21.90
CA ASP A 909 2.54 -11.33 -22.49
C ASP A 909 3.12 -9.96 -22.14
N VAL A 910 3.96 -9.89 -21.08
CA VAL A 910 4.57 -8.63 -20.59
C VAL A 910 5.39 -7.90 -21.64
N ARG A 911 5.81 -8.54 -22.74
CA ARG A 911 6.51 -7.86 -23.84
C ARG A 911 5.64 -6.81 -24.52
N ARG A 912 4.31 -6.88 -24.34
CA ARG A 912 3.29 -5.96 -24.88
C ARG A 912 2.83 -4.87 -23.90
N ARG A 913 3.47 -4.78 -22.72
CA ARG A 913 3.25 -3.69 -21.78
C ARG A 913 3.32 -2.33 -22.47
N VAL A 914 2.57 -1.38 -21.95
CA VAL A 914 2.65 0.04 -22.29
C VAL A 914 3.26 0.76 -21.08
N ASN A 915 4.01 1.82 -21.34
CA ASN A 915 4.69 2.64 -20.34
C ASN A 915 4.29 4.11 -20.53
N MET A 916 4.39 4.93 -19.48
CA MET A 916 3.93 6.33 -19.48
C MET A 916 4.74 7.22 -20.44
N ALA A 917 5.99 6.83 -20.69
CA ALA A 917 7.00 7.61 -21.41
C ALA A 917 6.63 7.84 -22.88
N PHE A 918 6.63 9.09 -23.37
CA PHE A 918 6.52 9.36 -24.80
C PHE A 918 7.78 8.89 -25.55
N PRO A 919 7.70 7.85 -26.42
CA PRO A 919 8.91 7.13 -26.83
C PRO A 919 9.46 7.55 -28.22
N ALA A 920 8.68 8.31 -29.00
CA ALA A 920 9.04 8.69 -30.37
C ALA A 920 8.24 9.90 -30.85
N GLU A 921 8.88 10.74 -31.67
CA GLU A 921 8.25 11.90 -32.31
C GLU A 921 7.16 11.51 -33.33
N GLY A 922 6.22 12.42 -33.57
CA GLY A 922 5.16 12.26 -34.59
C GLY A 922 4.02 11.33 -34.19
N HIS A 923 4.11 10.65 -33.04
CA HIS A 923 3.02 9.89 -32.45
C HIS A 923 1.87 10.82 -32.04
N MET A 924 0.62 10.42 -32.30
CA MET A 924 -0.55 11.25 -32.02
C MET A 924 -0.92 11.20 -30.55
N LEU A 925 -1.08 12.36 -29.91
CA LEU A 925 -1.59 12.45 -28.54
C LEU A 925 -3.12 12.55 -28.54
N VAL A 926 -3.74 11.69 -27.75
CA VAL A 926 -5.19 11.54 -27.61
C VAL A 926 -5.54 11.48 -26.13
N LEU A 927 -6.51 12.28 -25.71
CA LEU A 927 -7.18 12.18 -24.42
C LEU A 927 -8.40 11.27 -24.56
N LEU A 928 -8.49 10.26 -23.69
CA LEU A 928 -9.65 9.39 -23.54
C LEU A 928 -10.47 9.83 -22.33
N GLY A 929 -11.79 9.71 -22.41
CA GLY A 929 -12.72 10.11 -21.34
C GLY A 929 -13.21 11.57 -21.42
N GLU A 930 -14.00 11.99 -20.43
CA GLU A 930 -14.65 13.30 -20.37
C GLU A 930 -14.04 14.17 -19.25
N THR A 931 -13.59 15.38 -19.58
CA THR A 931 -13.19 16.37 -18.57
C THR A 931 -14.41 17.18 -18.12
N ARG A 932 -14.60 17.30 -16.80
CA ARG A 932 -15.64 18.12 -16.17
C ARG A 932 -14.99 19.25 -15.37
N GLU A 933 -15.78 20.13 -14.76
CA GLU A 933 -15.25 21.19 -13.89
C GLU A 933 -15.16 20.69 -12.45
N GLU A 934 -14.26 19.74 -12.20
CA GLU A 934 -14.11 19.03 -10.92
C GLU A 934 -12.76 19.39 -10.28
N PHE A 935 -12.83 20.05 -9.11
CA PHE A 935 -11.68 20.61 -8.39
C PHE A 935 -11.74 20.41 -6.87
N GLY A 936 -12.81 19.81 -6.33
CA GLY A 936 -12.97 19.62 -4.89
C GLY A 936 -11.95 18.62 -4.36
N GLY A 937 -11.08 19.08 -3.46
CA GLY A 937 -9.97 18.29 -2.95
C GLY A 937 -8.79 18.10 -3.91
N SER A 938 -8.71 18.91 -4.98
CA SER A 938 -7.65 18.80 -6.00
C SER A 938 -6.29 19.35 -5.58
N GLU A 939 -5.21 18.87 -6.22
CA GLU A 939 -3.86 19.44 -6.07
C GLU A 939 -3.85 20.92 -6.42
N TRP A 940 -4.57 21.37 -7.44
CA TRP A 940 -4.68 22.80 -7.74
C TRP A 940 -5.26 23.61 -6.57
N ALA A 941 -6.37 23.15 -5.98
CA ALA A 941 -6.97 23.83 -4.85
C ALA A 941 -6.08 23.76 -3.59
N HIS A 942 -5.41 22.64 -3.37
CA HIS A 942 -4.55 22.38 -2.23
C HIS A 942 -3.24 23.19 -2.31
N VAL A 943 -2.47 23.05 -3.39
CA VAL A 943 -1.16 23.68 -3.56
C VAL A 943 -1.27 25.20 -3.67
N VAL A 944 -2.26 25.71 -4.42
CA VAL A 944 -2.37 27.14 -4.70
C VAL A 944 -3.02 27.92 -3.55
N TYR A 945 -3.93 27.30 -2.80
CA TYR A 945 -4.78 27.98 -1.81
C TYR A 945 -4.84 27.34 -0.42
N GLY A 946 -4.17 26.21 -0.19
CA GLY A 946 -4.33 25.42 1.04
C GLY A 946 -5.76 24.91 1.24
N HIS A 947 -6.56 24.81 0.17
CA HIS A 947 -8.00 24.62 0.27
C HIS A 947 -8.42 23.15 0.13
N LEU A 948 -9.17 22.66 1.12
CA LEU A 948 -9.90 21.40 1.07
C LEU A 948 -11.40 21.67 1.28
N GLY A 949 -12.18 21.49 0.22
CA GLY A 949 -13.62 21.74 0.23
C GLY A 949 -14.31 21.35 -1.08
N GLY A 950 -15.64 21.38 -1.09
CA GLY A 950 -16.47 20.91 -2.20
C GLY A 950 -16.74 19.40 -2.17
N LEU A 951 -17.07 18.84 -3.33
CA LEU A 951 -17.22 17.40 -3.53
C LEU A 951 -16.04 16.87 -4.36
N PRO A 952 -15.60 15.61 -4.13
CA PRO A 952 -14.58 14.99 -4.96
C PRO A 952 -15.11 14.72 -6.39
N PRO A 953 -14.24 14.35 -7.36
CA PRO A 953 -14.65 14.01 -8.73
C PRO A 953 -15.80 12.99 -8.79
N LEU A 954 -16.69 13.11 -9.78
CA LEU A 954 -17.83 12.20 -9.92
C LEU A 954 -17.39 10.80 -10.39
N VAL A 955 -17.57 9.81 -9.52
CA VAL A 955 -17.34 8.38 -9.79
C VAL A 955 -18.22 7.88 -10.94
N ASP A 956 -17.61 7.25 -11.95
CA ASP A 956 -18.29 6.56 -13.06
C ASP A 956 -17.63 5.20 -13.34
N LEU A 957 -17.94 4.20 -12.52
CA LEU A 957 -17.38 2.84 -12.65
C LEU A 957 -17.68 2.16 -14.00
N PRO A 958 -18.86 2.36 -14.64
CA PRO A 958 -19.08 1.93 -16.02
C PRO A 958 -18.07 2.54 -17.01
N ALA A 959 -17.76 3.84 -16.90
CA ALA A 959 -16.75 4.49 -17.73
C ALA A 959 -15.34 3.98 -17.43
N GLU A 960 -14.97 3.75 -16.17
CA GLU A 960 -13.67 3.16 -15.81
C GLU A 960 -13.46 1.78 -16.44
N ARG A 961 -14.46 0.91 -16.34
CA ARG A 961 -14.41 -0.42 -16.98
C ARG A 961 -14.32 -0.31 -18.51
N ALA A 962 -14.98 0.67 -19.11
CA ALA A 962 -14.90 0.91 -20.56
C ALA A 962 -13.52 1.43 -20.98
N LEU A 963 -12.93 2.36 -20.23
CA LEU A 963 -11.57 2.86 -20.44
C LEU A 963 -10.55 1.73 -20.33
N ALA A 964 -10.57 0.95 -19.24
CA ALA A 964 -9.67 -0.17 -19.04
C ALA A 964 -9.76 -1.20 -20.18
N ALA A 965 -10.97 -1.50 -20.66
CA ALA A 965 -11.16 -2.39 -21.82
C ALA A 965 -10.52 -1.83 -23.10
N VAL A 966 -10.55 -0.51 -23.32
CA VAL A 966 -9.88 0.15 -24.44
C VAL A 966 -8.36 0.13 -24.28
N LEU A 967 -7.84 0.44 -23.09
CA LEU A 967 -6.39 0.45 -22.81
C LEU A 967 -5.77 -0.95 -23.00
N VAL A 968 -6.37 -1.97 -22.39
CA VAL A 968 -5.94 -3.38 -22.53
C VAL A 968 -6.02 -3.86 -23.98
N ALA A 969 -7.10 -3.56 -24.70
CA ALA A 969 -7.21 -3.91 -26.12
C ALA A 969 -6.20 -3.16 -26.99
N GLY A 970 -5.97 -1.87 -26.73
CA GLY A 970 -5.02 -1.03 -27.45
C GLY A 970 -3.56 -1.46 -27.25
N ALA A 971 -3.20 -1.87 -26.04
CA ALA A 971 -1.91 -2.49 -25.73
C ALA A 971 -1.74 -3.84 -26.44
N ARG A 972 -2.72 -4.74 -26.27
CA ARG A 972 -2.71 -6.10 -26.87
C ARG A 972 -2.60 -6.07 -28.39
N ASP A 973 -3.31 -5.15 -29.04
CA ASP A 973 -3.33 -4.98 -30.50
C ASP A 973 -2.15 -4.11 -31.01
N GLY A 974 -1.26 -3.65 -30.12
CA GLY A 974 -0.05 -2.90 -30.46
C GLY A 974 -0.29 -1.46 -30.96
N LEU A 975 -1.46 -0.89 -30.69
CA LEU A 975 -1.87 0.44 -31.17
C LEU A 975 -1.20 1.56 -30.37
N LEU A 976 -0.98 1.33 -29.08
CA LEU A 976 -0.43 2.30 -28.15
C LEU A 976 1.11 2.21 -28.13
N SER A 977 1.75 3.36 -27.99
CA SER A 977 3.19 3.47 -27.68
C SER A 977 3.44 3.97 -26.27
N ALA A 978 2.52 4.79 -25.76
CA ALA A 978 2.45 5.21 -24.37
C ALA A 978 1.00 5.34 -23.94
N ALA A 979 0.75 5.16 -22.65
CA ALA A 979 -0.51 5.41 -21.98
C ALA A 979 -0.17 5.79 -20.54
N HIS A 980 -0.87 6.78 -20.03
CA HIS A 980 -0.69 7.31 -18.69
C HIS A 980 -2.06 7.80 -18.21
N ASP A 981 -2.40 7.53 -16.95
CA ASP A 981 -3.67 7.93 -16.37
C ASP A 981 -3.76 9.46 -16.13
N LEU A 982 -4.92 9.92 -15.66
CA LEU A 982 -5.13 11.30 -15.21
C LEU A 982 -5.70 11.27 -13.78
N SER A 983 -4.81 11.50 -12.81
CA SER A 983 -5.05 11.52 -11.37
C SER A 983 -4.81 12.94 -10.80
N ASP A 984 -4.10 13.05 -9.68
CA ASP A 984 -3.71 14.32 -9.03
C ASP A 984 -2.99 15.26 -10.03
N GLY A 985 -3.38 16.54 -10.07
CA GLY A 985 -2.84 17.52 -11.04
C GLY A 985 -3.35 17.40 -12.48
N GLY A 986 -4.11 16.34 -12.81
CA GLY A 986 -4.82 16.17 -14.06
C GLY A 986 -3.92 16.10 -15.30
N LEU A 987 -4.47 16.50 -16.46
CA LEU A 987 -3.78 16.43 -17.76
C LEU A 987 -2.43 17.16 -17.76
N SER A 988 -2.30 18.23 -16.98
CA SER A 988 -1.07 19.01 -16.88
C SER A 988 0.08 18.16 -16.35
N GLN A 989 -0.15 17.41 -15.27
CA GLN A 989 0.84 16.53 -14.67
C GLN A 989 1.16 15.36 -15.61
N SER A 990 0.14 14.69 -16.15
CA SER A 990 0.36 13.55 -17.05
C SER A 990 1.22 13.94 -18.27
N LEU A 991 1.03 15.13 -18.83
CA LEU A 991 1.88 15.63 -19.92
C LEU A 991 3.30 15.93 -19.46
N VAL A 992 3.50 16.48 -18.26
CA VAL A 992 4.84 16.74 -17.70
C VAL A 992 5.59 15.43 -17.47
N GLU A 993 4.98 14.47 -16.78
CA GLU A 993 5.62 13.18 -16.46
C GLU A 993 5.96 12.38 -17.71
N SER A 994 5.00 12.19 -18.63
CA SER A 994 5.24 11.50 -19.91
C SER A 994 6.36 12.15 -20.74
N CYS A 995 6.46 13.49 -20.74
CA CYS A 995 7.52 14.21 -21.43
C CYS A 995 8.88 14.05 -20.74
N LEU A 996 8.95 14.24 -19.42
CA LEU A 996 10.20 14.14 -18.64
C LEU A 996 10.76 12.73 -18.62
N ARG A 997 9.90 11.72 -18.57
CA ARG A 997 10.23 10.29 -18.63
C ARG A 997 10.69 9.86 -20.03
N GLY A 998 10.04 10.37 -21.08
CA GLY A 998 10.41 10.09 -22.47
C GLY A 998 11.62 10.88 -22.98
N GLY A 999 11.95 12.01 -22.36
CA GLY A 999 12.95 12.95 -22.87
C GLY A 999 12.52 13.69 -24.15
N LEU A 1000 11.22 13.65 -24.47
CA LEU A 1000 10.61 14.25 -25.66
C LEU A 1000 9.44 15.13 -25.24
N GLY A 1001 9.39 16.34 -25.80
CA GLY A 1001 8.29 17.27 -25.62
C GLY A 1001 7.03 16.86 -26.39
N CYS A 1002 6.03 17.74 -26.36
CA CYS A 1002 4.84 17.59 -27.18
C CYS A 1002 4.19 18.93 -27.52
N ARG A 1003 3.40 18.93 -28.59
CA ARG A 1003 2.58 20.07 -29.00
C ARG A 1003 1.12 19.67 -28.92
N VAL A 1004 0.35 20.34 -28.06
CA VAL A 1004 -1.07 20.07 -27.82
C VAL A 1004 -1.93 21.31 -28.03
N THR A 1005 -3.13 21.10 -28.57
CA THR A 1005 -4.21 22.07 -28.65
C THR A 1005 -5.29 21.62 -27.66
N LEU A 1006 -5.66 22.48 -26.70
CA LEU A 1006 -6.67 22.13 -25.70
C LEU A 1006 -8.10 22.37 -26.23
N PRO A 1007 -9.06 21.46 -25.97
CA PRO A 1007 -10.49 21.78 -26.12
C PRO A 1007 -10.94 22.78 -25.03
N GLY A 1008 -12.07 23.46 -25.26
CA GLY A 1008 -12.83 24.13 -24.19
C GLY A 1008 -12.06 25.22 -23.42
N ASP A 1009 -12.26 25.24 -22.09
CA ASP A 1009 -11.52 26.10 -21.17
C ASP A 1009 -10.14 25.48 -20.88
N PRO A 1010 -9.02 26.19 -21.17
CA PRO A 1010 -7.67 25.71 -20.88
C PRO A 1010 -7.44 25.33 -19.41
N PHE A 1011 -8.01 26.10 -18.47
CA PHE A 1011 -7.81 25.86 -17.04
C PHE A 1011 -8.45 24.52 -16.62
N VAL A 1012 -9.73 24.33 -16.97
CA VAL A 1012 -10.48 23.10 -16.69
C VAL A 1012 -9.82 21.89 -17.35
N THR A 1013 -9.37 22.05 -18.61
CA THR A 1013 -8.75 20.95 -19.36
C THR A 1013 -7.39 20.53 -18.81
N LEU A 1014 -6.56 21.47 -18.35
CA LEU A 1014 -5.25 21.17 -17.78
C LEU A 1014 -5.33 20.58 -16.37
N PHE A 1015 -6.14 21.18 -15.49
CA PHE A 1015 -5.99 20.99 -14.03
C PHE A 1015 -7.16 20.27 -13.35
N SER A 1016 -8.26 19.97 -14.05
CA SER A 1016 -9.31 19.16 -13.43
C SER A 1016 -8.91 17.69 -13.34
N GLU A 1017 -9.30 17.06 -12.24
CA GLU A 1017 -8.96 15.68 -11.85
C GLU A 1017 -10.15 14.72 -12.06
N SER A 1018 -11.04 15.01 -13.02
CA SER A 1018 -12.08 14.05 -13.45
C SER A 1018 -11.50 12.65 -13.71
N VAL A 1019 -12.17 11.63 -13.19
CA VAL A 1019 -11.74 10.22 -13.34
C VAL A 1019 -12.24 9.61 -14.67
N ALA A 1020 -11.97 8.32 -14.90
CA ALA A 1020 -12.21 7.60 -16.15
C ALA A 1020 -11.55 8.27 -17.38
N ARG A 1021 -10.34 8.83 -17.18
CA ARG A 1021 -9.52 9.45 -18.23
C ARG A 1021 -8.10 8.90 -18.28
N ALA A 1022 -7.51 8.89 -19.48
CA ALA A 1022 -6.10 8.61 -19.72
C ALA A 1022 -5.61 9.40 -20.94
N VAL A 1023 -4.33 9.80 -20.95
CA VAL A 1023 -3.64 10.32 -22.14
C VAL A 1023 -2.87 9.18 -22.80
N VAL A 1024 -3.02 9.03 -24.12
CA VAL A 1024 -2.34 7.98 -24.87
C VAL A 1024 -1.59 8.54 -26.07
N ALA A 1025 -0.39 8.01 -26.30
CA ALA A 1025 0.37 8.22 -27.52
C ALA A 1025 0.11 7.04 -28.47
N VAL A 1026 -0.48 7.33 -29.62
CA VAL A 1026 -0.90 6.34 -30.62
C VAL A 1026 0.18 6.19 -31.69
N ARG A 1027 0.51 4.94 -32.04
CA ARG A 1027 1.44 4.64 -33.13
C ARG A 1027 0.85 5.07 -34.47
N PRO A 1028 1.67 5.61 -35.40
CA PRO A 1028 1.20 5.98 -36.73
C PRO A 1028 0.45 4.85 -37.45
N GLY A 1029 -0.78 5.13 -37.88
CA GLY A 1029 -1.69 4.16 -38.51
C GLY A 1029 -2.61 3.39 -37.55
N GLY A 1030 -2.40 3.50 -36.23
CA GLY A 1030 -3.26 2.89 -35.21
C GLY A 1030 -4.52 3.70 -34.87
N GLU A 1031 -4.59 4.97 -35.29
CA GLU A 1031 -5.56 5.96 -34.81
C GLU A 1031 -7.00 5.60 -35.19
N ALA A 1032 -7.21 5.14 -36.43
CA ALA A 1032 -8.52 4.71 -36.90
C ALA A 1032 -9.01 3.44 -36.17
N LYS A 1033 -8.09 2.57 -35.73
CA LYS A 1033 -8.44 1.35 -34.99
C LYS A 1033 -8.73 1.65 -33.52
N LEU A 1034 -7.95 2.55 -32.90
CA LEU A 1034 -8.24 3.04 -31.55
C LEU A 1034 -9.61 3.73 -31.51
N GLY A 1035 -9.91 4.61 -32.47
CA GLY A 1035 -11.23 5.27 -32.56
C GLY A 1035 -12.39 4.28 -32.60
N GLN A 1036 -12.26 3.16 -33.33
CA GLN A 1036 -13.26 2.08 -33.35
C GLN A 1036 -13.40 1.35 -32.02
N LEU A 1037 -12.30 1.15 -31.28
CA LEU A 1037 -12.35 0.54 -29.93
C LEU A 1037 -13.10 1.47 -28.97
N CYS A 1038 -12.77 2.77 -28.98
CA CYS A 1038 -13.42 3.77 -28.15
C CYS A 1038 -14.91 3.92 -28.48
N GLU A 1039 -15.28 4.01 -29.76
CA GLU A 1039 -16.67 4.08 -30.22
C GLU A 1039 -17.48 2.84 -29.77
N ALA A 1040 -16.90 1.64 -29.90
CA ALA A 1040 -17.55 0.40 -29.48
C ALA A 1040 -17.69 0.27 -27.95
N ALA A 1041 -16.77 0.87 -27.18
CA ALA A 1041 -16.81 0.88 -25.71
C ALA A 1041 -17.60 2.07 -25.13
N GLY A 1042 -17.95 3.07 -25.94
CA GLY A 1042 -18.57 4.32 -25.49
C GLY A 1042 -17.61 5.32 -24.83
N VAL A 1043 -16.30 5.16 -25.01
CA VAL A 1043 -15.27 6.03 -24.43
C VAL A 1043 -15.11 7.30 -25.29
N PRO A 1044 -15.30 8.53 -24.74
CA PRO A 1044 -15.04 9.76 -25.47
C PRO A 1044 -13.58 9.89 -25.90
N VAL A 1045 -13.34 10.53 -27.05
CA VAL A 1045 -12.01 10.68 -27.65
C VAL A 1045 -11.79 12.12 -28.08
N THR A 1046 -10.74 12.74 -27.53
CA THR A 1046 -10.27 14.07 -27.95
C THR A 1046 -8.84 13.97 -28.46
N ARG A 1047 -8.61 14.39 -29.72
CA ARG A 1047 -7.25 14.55 -30.24
C ARG A 1047 -6.62 15.80 -29.61
N LEU A 1048 -5.54 15.64 -28.86
CA LEU A 1048 -4.79 16.75 -28.28
C LEU A 1048 -3.72 17.27 -29.25
N GLY A 1049 -2.94 16.39 -29.89
CA GLY A 1049 -1.77 16.87 -30.63
C GLY A 1049 -0.79 15.79 -31.07
N VAL A 1050 0.50 16.08 -30.92
CA VAL A 1050 1.62 15.19 -31.32
C VAL A 1050 2.80 15.28 -30.36
N VAL A 1051 3.52 14.16 -30.19
CA VAL A 1051 4.83 14.09 -29.52
C VAL A 1051 5.91 14.69 -30.43
N GLY A 1052 6.87 15.42 -29.84
CA GLY A 1052 8.09 15.86 -30.51
C GLY A 1052 8.65 17.19 -29.97
N GLY A 1053 9.93 17.44 -30.25
CA GLY A 1053 10.67 18.61 -29.77
C GLY A 1053 11.14 18.51 -28.32
N ASP A 1054 11.55 19.65 -27.76
CA ASP A 1054 12.25 19.83 -26.48
C ASP A 1054 11.44 20.63 -25.45
N SER A 1055 10.12 20.72 -25.64
CA SER A 1055 9.22 21.51 -24.80
C SER A 1055 7.80 20.95 -24.73
N LEU A 1056 7.12 21.19 -23.61
CA LEU A 1056 5.67 21.09 -23.50
C LEU A 1056 5.05 22.38 -24.07
N SER A 1057 4.56 22.31 -25.29
CA SER A 1057 3.94 23.40 -26.04
C SER A 1057 2.41 23.30 -26.02
N VAL A 1058 1.73 24.27 -25.42
CA VAL A 1058 0.28 24.43 -25.49
C VAL A 1058 -0.07 25.52 -26.50
N GLU A 1059 -0.64 25.14 -27.63
CA GLU A 1059 -0.82 26.03 -28.78
C GLU A 1059 -1.65 27.28 -28.46
N GLY A 1060 -1.12 28.45 -28.82
CA GLY A 1060 -1.77 29.74 -28.59
C GLY A 1060 -1.71 30.25 -27.14
N LEU A 1061 -1.14 29.48 -26.21
CA LEU A 1061 -0.99 29.84 -24.80
C LEU A 1061 0.49 29.97 -24.42
N PHE A 1062 1.18 28.86 -24.14
CA PHE A 1062 2.53 28.88 -23.59
C PHE A 1062 3.40 27.73 -24.10
N SER A 1063 4.69 27.80 -23.81
CA SER A 1063 5.65 26.70 -24.01
C SER A 1063 6.62 26.66 -22.84
N ILE A 1064 6.90 25.46 -22.32
CA ILE A 1064 7.84 25.23 -21.24
C ILE A 1064 8.91 24.24 -21.73
N PRO A 1065 10.20 24.63 -21.80
CA PRO A 1065 11.29 23.71 -22.13
C PRO A 1065 11.40 22.54 -21.14
N LEU A 1066 11.82 21.36 -21.61
CA LEU A 1066 11.95 20.19 -20.74
C LEU A 1066 12.99 20.36 -19.62
N HIS A 1067 14.00 21.23 -19.78
CA HIS A 1067 14.96 21.50 -18.71
C HIS A 1067 14.34 22.26 -17.53
N GLU A 1068 13.45 23.21 -17.81
CA GLU A 1068 12.73 23.99 -16.79
C GLU A 1068 11.68 23.13 -16.06
N LEU A 1069 10.94 22.28 -16.81
CA LEU A 1069 10.08 21.27 -16.21
C LEU A 1069 10.87 20.32 -15.30
N ARG A 1070 12.06 19.89 -15.73
CA ARG A 1070 12.91 18.98 -14.96
C ARG A 1070 13.42 19.64 -13.68
N GLU A 1071 13.85 20.89 -13.75
CA GLU A 1071 14.30 21.66 -12.60
C GLU A 1071 13.17 21.85 -11.57
N ALA A 1072 11.96 22.21 -12.02
CA ALA A 1072 10.80 22.32 -11.14
C ALA A 1072 10.45 20.98 -10.47
N HIS A 1073 10.39 19.91 -11.26
CA HIS A 1073 9.91 18.59 -10.82
C HIS A 1073 10.91 17.79 -9.98
N GLU A 1074 12.21 17.85 -10.26
CA GLU A 1074 13.21 16.99 -9.61
C GLU A 1074 13.92 17.64 -8.42
N ARG A 1075 13.90 18.98 -8.29
CA ARG A 1075 14.65 19.71 -7.25
C ARG A 1075 14.10 19.55 -5.84
N LEU A 1076 12.78 19.44 -5.70
CA LEU A 1076 12.09 19.69 -4.43
C LEU A 1076 12.49 18.69 -3.32
N LEU A 1077 12.18 17.41 -3.48
CA LEU A 1077 12.42 16.41 -2.41
C LEU A 1077 13.89 16.31 -1.99
N PRO A 1078 14.89 16.29 -2.90
CA PRO A 1078 16.30 16.37 -2.51
C PRO A 1078 16.63 17.59 -1.62
N SER A 1079 16.01 18.74 -1.86
CA SER A 1079 16.31 19.99 -1.12
C SER A 1079 15.82 20.01 0.33
N TYR A 1080 14.96 19.08 0.75
CA TYR A 1080 14.48 18.98 2.14
C TYR A 1080 15.28 18.01 3.01
N VAL A 1081 16.20 17.25 2.41
CA VAL A 1081 16.90 16.11 3.05
C VAL A 1081 18.43 16.20 2.92
N THR A 1082 18.92 17.32 2.37
CA THR A 1082 20.33 17.76 2.37
C THR A 1082 20.56 18.85 3.41
#